data_AF-A0AAD4THE5-F1
#
_entry.id   AF-A0AAD4THE5-F1
#
_cell.length_a   1.000
_cell.length_b   1.000
_cell.length_c   1.000
_cell.angle_alpha   90.00
_cell.angle_beta   90.00
_cell.angle_gamma   90.00
#
_symmetry.space_group_name_H-M   'P 1'
#
loop_
_entity.id
_entity.type
_entity.pdbx_description
1 polymer ?
#
loop_
_entity_poly.entity_id
_entity_poly.type
_entity_poly.pdbx_seq_one_letter_code
_entity_poly.pdbx_strand_id
1 'polypeptide(L)'
;MVKYSRLDEKPSWFMFKQYNDSLVKITVSILVLGFGFCLLYSASTSSDGNSIGDVSISSPFVDKTVDGYGDGASDDLPTTTSNDDSVEIQKEKCDLAIGEWIPDPLGPMYTNESCNVITDNQNCMMNGRPDTGFLYWRWKPRDCELPRFDAVRFLDSMRNKHWGFIGDSISRNHVQSVLCILSKVEAANEVYHDKDYRNRRWHFPTYNFTLTIIWSPFLVKAYNYEYVNGVEADPRIHLDELDNVWTDQYTSFDYIVMSGGKWFLRSAVYQENNTIVGCHYCPGKKNVTEYGLENAYRKAMKLVLDFILNSNHNASVFYRATTSEHFENGSWDTGGTCDRTKPFKEGEISLNYMDVAFRDIELEAFENLKNVGSTGKKKFLKLLDVTILSLLRPDGHPGPYRYFQPFAKDKNATVQYDYVRSVILHSVDKLPELCGLVVQISSLLMCPKEMQDAICAVKEKTVEDAEVPPPPAPSVHKTAEDAISQPPAPSEDPAKLQQNKTQNQIPRNVTCDLSIGEWIPDPSGPMYNNESCSFITEDQNCIKNGRPDLGFLYWRWKPRDCELPRFNAVKFLDSMRNKHWAFVGDSISRNHVQSLLCILSKVEAANEVFHEEGFKNRRWHLPSYNFSLTVMWSPFLVKANSEDLNDIRLDLDKLDKKWADQYTSFDYMVMSGGKWFLRAATYYENNTIVGCHYCPGKNLTEYGLDNGYRKALKLVTDFVLNSNHSGIVLYRTTTPDHFENGYWNTGGTCDRTAPYKEGETHLNDLEVIFNNVELEAFKDLEATGYSGKRKNLKLFNITELSLLRPDGHPGAYRRFHPLAKDKNTTEPNDCLHWCLPGPIDNWNDLVMEMVLSG
;
A
#
# COMPACT_ATOMS: atom_id res chain seq x y z
N MET A 1 19.53 -5.89 -47.49
CA MET A 1 18.33 -5.61 -48.33
C MET A 1 17.38 -6.77 -48.12
N VAL A 2 16.12 -6.46 -47.76
CA VAL A 2 14.92 -7.32 -47.55
C VAL A 2 14.32 -6.99 -46.17
N LYS A 3 13.20 -6.25 -46.23
CA LYS A 3 12.28 -5.88 -45.15
C LYS A 3 11.46 -7.10 -44.72
N TYR A 4 11.16 -7.23 -43.42
CA TYR A 4 9.86 -7.73 -42.96
C TYR A 4 9.43 -7.01 -41.67
N SER A 5 8.12 -6.89 -41.58
CA SER A 5 7.20 -6.05 -40.79
C SER A 5 7.28 -6.16 -39.26
N ARG A 6 7.30 -4.99 -38.59
CA ARG A 6 6.92 -4.81 -37.20
C ARG A 6 5.40 -4.85 -37.07
N LEU A 7 4.89 -5.70 -36.19
CA LEU A 7 3.63 -5.49 -35.49
C LEU A 7 4.02 -4.90 -34.13
N ASP A 8 3.92 -3.58 -34.01
CA ASP A 8 4.10 -2.86 -32.75
C ASP A 8 2.75 -2.89 -32.00
N GLU A 9 2.68 -3.61 -30.88
CA GLU A 9 1.69 -3.31 -29.84
C GLU A 9 2.09 -2.00 -29.18
N LYS A 10 1.28 -0.96 -29.40
CA LYS A 10 1.50 0.38 -28.85
C LYS A 10 0.88 0.47 -27.45
N PRO A 11 1.58 1.06 -26.46
CA PRO A 11 0.97 1.34 -25.18
C PRO A 11 -0.04 2.50 -25.29
N SER A 12 -1.05 2.47 -24.43
CA SER A 12 -2.22 3.38 -24.40
C SER A 12 -1.89 4.88 -24.39
N TRP A 13 -0.68 5.30 -24.02
CA TRP A 13 -0.25 6.72 -24.03
C TRP A 13 -0.02 7.31 -25.43
N PHE A 14 0.25 6.49 -26.46
CA PHE A 14 0.44 6.99 -27.82
C PHE A 14 -0.88 7.46 -28.47
N MET A 15 -2.02 6.90 -28.06
CA MET A 15 -3.34 7.35 -28.49
C MET A 15 -3.67 8.76 -27.95
N PHE A 16 -3.18 9.10 -26.74
CA PHE A 16 -3.39 10.41 -26.12
C PHE A 16 -2.63 11.54 -26.81
N LYS A 17 -1.41 11.29 -27.29
CA LYS A 17 -0.64 12.30 -28.05
C LYS A 17 -1.29 12.63 -29.39
N GLN A 18 -1.89 11.63 -30.05
CA GLN A 18 -2.53 11.82 -31.35
C GLN A 18 -3.89 12.53 -31.23
N TYR A 19 -4.59 12.35 -30.11
CA TYR A 19 -5.90 12.98 -29.85
C TYR A 19 -5.77 14.49 -29.52
N ASN A 20 -4.82 14.89 -28.67
CA ASN A 20 -4.58 16.30 -28.34
C ASN A 20 -4.06 17.10 -29.54
N ASP A 21 -3.15 16.53 -30.33
CA ASP A 21 -2.63 17.19 -31.54
C ASP A 21 -3.73 17.36 -32.62
N SER A 22 -4.68 16.42 -32.69
CA SER A 22 -5.81 16.48 -33.63
C SER A 22 -6.87 17.47 -33.16
N LEU A 23 -7.19 17.54 -31.88
CA LEU A 23 -8.11 18.53 -31.30
C LEU A 23 -7.60 19.96 -31.47
N VAL A 24 -6.31 20.21 -31.20
CA VAL A 24 -5.70 21.54 -31.42
C VAL A 24 -5.72 21.92 -32.91
N LYS A 25 -5.43 20.98 -33.81
CA LYS A 25 -5.48 21.22 -35.27
C LYS A 25 -6.91 21.46 -35.76
N ILE A 26 -7.91 20.79 -35.21
CA ILE A 26 -9.33 21.01 -35.53
C ILE A 26 -9.79 22.38 -35.02
N THR A 27 -9.47 22.75 -33.78
CA THR A 27 -9.82 24.06 -33.20
C THR A 27 -9.17 25.21 -33.97
N VAL A 28 -7.89 25.09 -34.32
CA VAL A 28 -7.19 26.11 -35.15
C VAL A 28 -7.79 26.17 -36.57
N SER A 29 -8.17 25.04 -37.16
CA SER A 29 -8.81 25.01 -38.49
C SER A 29 -10.19 25.65 -38.48
N ILE A 30 -10.99 25.42 -37.43
CA ILE A 30 -12.32 26.04 -37.25
C ILE A 30 -12.18 27.56 -37.04
N LEU A 31 -11.20 28.01 -36.24
CA LEU A 31 -10.94 29.43 -36.03
C LEU A 31 -10.49 30.13 -37.32
N VAL A 32 -9.62 29.51 -38.11
CA VAL A 32 -9.15 30.07 -39.40
C VAL A 32 -10.27 30.11 -40.44
N LEU A 33 -11.10 29.06 -40.53
CA LEU A 33 -12.26 29.03 -41.42
C LEU A 33 -13.34 30.05 -40.99
N GLY A 34 -13.57 30.21 -39.69
CA GLY A 34 -14.46 31.23 -39.14
C GLY A 34 -13.98 32.65 -39.42
N PHE A 35 -12.68 32.92 -39.27
CA PHE A 35 -12.08 34.23 -39.60
C PHE A 35 -12.19 34.56 -41.10
N GLY A 36 -11.96 33.56 -41.97
CA GLY A 36 -12.12 33.69 -43.41
C GLY A 36 -13.57 33.97 -43.83
N PHE A 37 -14.54 33.33 -43.18
CA PHE A 37 -15.95 33.52 -43.49
C PHE A 37 -16.49 34.87 -42.97
N CYS A 38 -16.06 35.32 -41.78
CA CYS A 38 -16.43 36.64 -41.26
C CYS A 38 -15.87 37.80 -42.12
N LEU A 39 -14.66 37.67 -42.67
CA LEU A 39 -14.09 38.66 -43.60
C LEU A 39 -14.82 38.69 -44.96
N LEU A 40 -15.37 37.56 -45.40
CA LEU A 40 -16.15 37.49 -46.64
C LEU A 40 -17.59 38.02 -46.46
N TYR A 41 -18.17 37.89 -45.27
CA TYR A 41 -19.52 38.36 -44.98
C TYR A 41 -19.57 39.85 -44.62
N SER A 42 -18.54 40.38 -43.93
CA SER A 42 -18.41 41.81 -43.62
C SER A 42 -18.10 42.70 -44.83
N ALA A 43 -17.72 42.13 -45.97
CA ALA A 43 -17.63 42.83 -47.26
C ALA A 43 -19.00 42.99 -47.95
N SER A 44 -20.06 42.39 -47.41
CA SER A 44 -21.39 42.29 -48.05
C SER A 44 -22.50 42.68 -47.07
N THR A 45 -22.48 43.90 -46.51
CA THR A 45 -23.68 44.62 -46.04
C THR A 45 -23.29 45.98 -45.45
N SER A 46 -23.43 47.01 -46.28
CA SER A 46 -23.46 48.42 -45.87
C SER A 46 -24.91 48.89 -45.83
N SER A 47 -25.40 49.36 -44.68
CA SER A 47 -26.13 50.64 -44.50
C SER A 47 -26.99 50.65 -43.23
N ASP A 48 -26.89 51.76 -42.50
CA ASP A 48 -27.91 52.43 -41.64
C ASP A 48 -28.43 51.67 -40.40
N GLY A 49 -28.60 52.22 -39.18
CA GLY A 49 -28.46 53.57 -38.64
C GLY A 49 -29.15 53.63 -37.25
N ASN A 50 -28.63 54.47 -36.35
CA ASN A 50 -29.22 55.11 -35.15
C ASN A 50 -29.82 54.33 -33.93
N SER A 51 -29.06 54.37 -32.82
CA SER A 51 -29.24 55.15 -31.56
C SER A 51 -30.48 55.04 -30.61
N ILE A 52 -30.14 55.10 -29.30
CA ILE A 52 -30.90 55.54 -28.08
C ILE A 52 -31.75 54.44 -27.40
N GLY A 53 -31.75 54.22 -26.07
CA GLY A 53 -31.15 54.88 -24.90
C GLY A 53 -31.58 54.15 -23.60
N ASP A 54 -30.91 54.50 -22.48
CA ASP A 54 -31.09 53.99 -21.10
C ASP A 54 -32.50 54.18 -20.51
N VAL A 55 -32.92 53.30 -19.58
CA VAL A 55 -33.63 53.66 -18.32
C VAL A 55 -33.44 52.56 -17.25
N SER A 56 -33.05 52.97 -16.06
CA SER A 56 -33.06 52.26 -14.77
C SER A 56 -34.42 52.40 -14.06
N ILE A 57 -34.81 51.46 -13.16
CA ILE A 57 -35.72 51.72 -12.01
C ILE A 57 -35.62 50.60 -10.96
N SER A 58 -35.89 51.03 -9.74
CA SER A 58 -35.70 50.56 -8.36
C SER A 58 -36.52 49.36 -7.84
N SER A 59 -36.05 48.87 -6.67
CA SER A 59 -36.69 48.06 -5.60
C SER A 59 -38.11 48.55 -5.18
N PRO A 60 -38.93 47.75 -4.45
CA PRO A 60 -38.88 47.79 -2.97
C PRO A 60 -39.32 46.51 -2.18
N PHE A 61 -38.77 46.40 -0.94
CA PHE A 61 -39.36 46.01 0.37
C PHE A 61 -40.33 44.80 0.53
N VAL A 62 -40.18 44.03 1.63
CA VAL A 62 -40.94 44.18 2.91
C VAL A 62 -40.45 43.18 3.98
N ASP A 63 -40.33 43.71 5.19
CA ASP A 63 -39.94 43.12 6.48
C ASP A 63 -41.14 42.50 7.24
N LYS A 64 -40.88 41.61 8.22
CA LYS A 64 -41.79 41.33 9.34
C LYS A 64 -41.06 40.59 10.48
N THR A 65 -40.80 41.32 11.56
CA THR A 65 -40.54 40.87 12.92
C THR A 65 -41.84 40.67 13.72
N VAL A 66 -41.81 39.79 14.73
CA VAL A 66 -42.68 39.82 15.92
C VAL A 66 -41.88 39.32 17.13
N ASP A 67 -41.93 40.13 18.21
CA ASP A 67 -41.29 39.96 19.53
C ASP A 67 -42.07 39.06 20.52
N GLY A 68 -41.41 38.66 21.63
CA GLY A 68 -42.07 38.67 22.95
C GLY A 68 -41.69 37.65 24.05
N TYR A 69 -40.79 38.08 24.96
CA TYR A 69 -40.81 37.99 26.45
C TYR A 69 -40.57 36.69 27.27
N GLY A 70 -39.69 36.80 28.29
CA GLY A 70 -39.74 36.05 29.57
C GLY A 70 -38.41 35.91 30.37
N ASP A 71 -38.22 36.75 31.41
CA ASP A 71 -37.25 36.69 32.54
C ASP A 71 -37.17 35.30 33.24
N GLY A 72 -36.18 34.87 34.04
CA GLY A 72 -35.06 35.45 34.78
C GLY A 72 -34.88 34.64 36.10
N ALA A 73 -33.66 34.34 36.56
CA ALA A 73 -33.30 34.08 37.97
C ALA A 73 -31.80 33.74 38.14
N SER A 74 -31.12 34.56 38.94
CA SER A 74 -29.84 34.35 39.61
C SER A 74 -29.97 33.38 40.79
N ASP A 75 -28.88 32.73 41.21
CA ASP A 75 -28.50 32.62 42.64
C ASP A 75 -27.09 32.02 42.84
N ASP A 76 -26.28 32.82 43.54
CA ASP A 76 -25.33 32.55 44.62
C ASP A 76 -24.16 31.54 44.56
N LEU A 77 -23.00 32.15 44.83
CA LEU A 77 -21.70 31.61 45.21
C LEU A 77 -21.71 31.10 46.67
N PRO A 78 -20.72 30.27 47.06
CA PRO A 78 -19.91 30.71 48.21
C PRO A 78 -18.41 30.59 48.00
N THR A 79 -17.74 31.69 48.30
CA THR A 79 -16.31 31.87 48.57
C THR A 79 -15.85 31.09 49.81
N THR A 80 -14.72 30.38 49.70
CA THR A 80 -13.79 30.16 50.82
C THR A 80 -12.35 30.42 50.37
N THR A 81 -11.70 31.32 51.10
CA THR A 81 -10.31 31.75 50.93
C THR A 81 -9.34 30.88 51.75
N SER A 82 -8.11 30.79 51.23
CA SER A 82 -6.81 30.51 51.86
C SER A 82 -6.55 29.13 52.48
N ASN A 83 -5.59 28.39 51.92
CA ASN A 83 -4.22 28.40 52.46
C ASN A 83 -3.21 27.82 51.46
N ASP A 84 -2.12 28.57 51.33
CA ASP A 84 -0.84 28.17 50.77
C ASP A 84 -0.24 27.11 51.70
N ASP A 85 -0.14 25.87 51.21
CA ASP A 85 0.77 24.89 51.76
C ASP A 85 1.39 24.12 50.59
N SER A 86 2.68 24.36 50.41
CA SER A 86 3.59 23.67 49.53
C SER A 86 3.52 22.16 49.75
N VAL A 87 2.85 21.45 48.85
CA VAL A 87 3.02 20.01 48.70
C VAL A 87 3.91 19.78 47.47
N GLU A 88 5.18 19.50 47.72
CA GLU A 88 6.05 18.81 46.76
C GLU A 88 5.44 17.45 46.44
N ILE A 89 4.53 17.42 45.47
CA ILE A 89 4.14 16.20 44.80
C ILE A 89 5.33 15.84 43.91
N GLN A 90 5.99 14.74 44.24
CA GLN A 90 6.85 14.01 43.30
C GLN A 90 6.02 13.78 42.04
N LYS A 91 6.22 14.62 41.02
CA LYS A 91 5.54 14.53 39.73
C LYS A 91 6.01 13.22 39.10
N GLU A 92 5.23 12.16 39.25
CA GLU A 92 5.27 11.03 38.34
C GLU A 92 5.27 11.60 36.92
N LYS A 93 6.26 11.19 36.13
CA LYS A 93 6.49 11.72 34.78
C LYS A 93 5.30 11.27 33.90
N CYS A 94 4.30 12.14 33.75
CA CYS A 94 3.23 11.86 32.80
C CYS A 94 3.80 11.81 31.38
N ASP A 95 3.64 10.66 30.72
CA ASP A 95 3.92 10.52 29.30
C ASP A 95 2.67 10.90 28.50
N LEU A 96 2.76 11.99 27.74
CA LEU A 96 1.63 12.50 26.95
C LEU A 96 1.35 11.63 25.71
N ALA A 97 2.27 10.76 25.31
CA ALA A 97 2.14 9.91 24.13
C ALA A 97 1.36 8.62 24.38
N ILE A 98 1.17 8.25 25.65
CA ILE A 98 0.48 7.01 26.06
C ILE A 98 -0.86 7.37 26.71
N GLY A 99 -1.94 6.78 26.22
CA GLY A 99 -3.29 7.15 26.63
C GLY A 99 -4.35 6.52 25.74
N GLU A 100 -5.55 7.09 25.81
CA GLU A 100 -6.71 6.63 25.06
C GLU A 100 -7.54 7.80 24.51
N TRP A 101 -8.30 7.53 23.45
CA TRP A 101 -9.31 8.48 22.96
C TRP A 101 -10.61 8.29 23.75
N ILE A 102 -11.08 9.36 24.37
CA ILE A 102 -12.36 9.39 25.10
C ILE A 102 -13.37 10.31 24.38
N PRO A 103 -14.67 10.03 24.48
CA PRO A 103 -15.69 10.94 23.97
C PRO A 103 -15.59 12.32 24.63
N ASP A 104 -15.64 13.38 23.84
CA ASP A 104 -15.68 14.78 24.30
C ASP A 104 -17.00 15.44 23.85
N PRO A 105 -18.02 15.52 24.73
CA PRO A 105 -19.30 16.12 24.39
C PRO A 105 -19.22 17.62 24.14
N LEU A 106 -18.12 18.28 24.53
CA LEU A 106 -17.90 19.70 24.22
C LEU A 106 -17.53 19.94 22.75
N GLY A 107 -17.27 18.88 21.99
CA GLY A 107 -17.00 18.93 20.55
C GLY A 107 -15.68 19.59 20.16
N PRO A 108 -15.49 19.85 18.86
CA PRO A 108 -14.26 20.44 18.34
C PRO A 108 -14.18 21.92 18.72
N MET A 109 -12.95 22.46 18.80
CA MET A 109 -12.73 23.88 19.10
C MET A 109 -13.19 24.80 17.96
N TYR A 110 -13.30 24.27 16.74
CA TYR A 110 -13.74 24.97 15.55
C TYR A 110 -14.42 24.00 14.58
N THR A 111 -15.24 24.54 13.69
CA THR A 111 -15.85 23.84 12.55
C THR A 111 -15.46 24.55 11.24
N ASN A 112 -15.84 23.96 10.10
CA ASN A 112 -15.68 24.56 8.77
C ASN A 112 -16.38 25.92 8.63
N GLU A 113 -17.49 26.13 9.32
CA GLU A 113 -18.22 27.41 9.29
C GLU A 113 -17.47 28.50 10.06
N SER A 114 -16.69 28.10 11.06
CA SER A 114 -16.06 29.03 11.99
C SER A 114 -14.58 29.29 11.73
N CYS A 115 -13.97 28.57 10.79
CA CYS A 115 -12.59 28.77 10.36
C CYS A 115 -12.50 28.80 8.83
N ASN A 116 -12.06 29.92 8.28
CA ASN A 116 -11.88 30.14 6.85
C ASN A 116 -10.51 29.71 6.31
N VAL A 117 -9.63 29.16 7.16
CA VAL A 117 -8.26 28.76 6.79
C VAL A 117 -8.18 27.32 6.29
N ILE A 118 -9.24 26.53 6.51
CA ILE A 118 -9.30 25.11 6.13
C ILE A 118 -9.30 25.01 4.61
N THR A 119 -8.33 24.30 4.05
CA THR A 119 -8.26 24.08 2.60
C THR A 119 -9.31 23.09 2.13
N ASP A 120 -9.80 23.25 0.90
CA ASP A 120 -10.89 22.45 0.32
C ASP A 120 -10.67 20.94 0.50
N ASN A 121 -9.46 20.44 0.26
CA ASN A 121 -9.14 19.02 0.37
C ASN A 121 -9.15 18.46 1.80
N GLN A 122 -9.21 19.31 2.81
CA GLN A 122 -9.30 18.96 4.23
C GLN A 122 -10.68 19.32 4.82
N ASN A 123 -11.50 20.08 4.08
CA ASN A 123 -12.82 20.53 4.51
C ASN A 123 -13.89 19.46 4.29
N CYS A 124 -13.78 18.36 5.03
CA CYS A 124 -14.63 17.17 4.86
C CYS A 124 -16.13 17.48 5.01
N MET A 125 -16.49 18.37 5.95
CA MET A 125 -17.88 18.78 6.17
C MET A 125 -18.43 19.57 4.98
N MET A 126 -17.68 20.54 4.45
CA MET A 126 -18.05 21.26 3.23
C MET A 126 -18.17 20.31 2.03
N ASN A 127 -17.30 19.31 1.98
CA ASN A 127 -17.26 18.29 0.94
C ASN A 127 -18.36 17.23 1.07
N GLY A 128 -19.26 17.35 2.05
CA GLY A 128 -20.43 16.49 2.18
C GLY A 128 -20.19 15.19 2.94
N ARG A 129 -19.17 15.13 3.81
CA ARG A 129 -18.98 14.01 4.74
C ARG A 129 -20.19 13.89 5.69
N PRO A 130 -20.92 12.77 5.70
CA PRO A 130 -22.18 12.65 6.42
C PRO A 130 -22.00 12.35 7.92
N ASP A 131 -20.91 11.71 8.31
CA ASP A 131 -20.62 11.38 9.71
C ASP A 131 -19.84 12.52 10.39
N THR A 132 -20.28 12.92 11.59
CA THR A 132 -19.64 13.98 12.40
C THR A 132 -19.04 13.45 13.70
N GLY A 133 -19.24 12.16 14.00
CA GLY A 133 -18.80 11.54 15.26
C GLY A 133 -17.29 11.65 15.51
N PHE A 134 -16.49 11.71 14.45
CA PHE A 134 -15.03 11.87 14.53
C PHE A 134 -14.58 13.18 15.20
N LEU A 135 -15.45 14.20 15.27
CA LEU A 135 -15.17 15.50 15.87
C LEU A 135 -15.22 15.51 17.41
N TYR A 136 -15.87 14.51 18.02
CA TYR A 136 -16.22 14.49 19.44
C TYR A 136 -15.30 13.57 20.24
N TRP A 137 -14.00 13.63 19.96
CA TRP A 137 -12.99 12.81 20.61
C TRP A 137 -11.86 13.66 21.18
N ARG A 138 -11.38 13.27 22.35
CA ARG A 138 -10.24 13.90 23.02
C ARG A 138 -9.25 12.85 23.50
N TRP A 139 -7.96 13.15 23.33
CA TRP A 139 -6.89 12.33 23.87
C TRP A 139 -6.76 12.54 25.39
N LYS A 140 -6.81 11.45 26.15
CA LYS A 140 -6.57 11.41 27.58
C LYS A 140 -5.28 10.63 27.84
N PRO A 141 -4.17 11.30 28.23
CA PRO A 141 -2.98 10.61 28.71
C PRO A 141 -3.30 9.68 29.89
N ARG A 142 -2.60 8.56 29.98
CA ARG A 142 -2.89 7.51 30.98
C ARG A 142 -2.74 8.00 32.41
N ASP A 143 -1.67 8.73 32.69
CA ASP A 143 -1.24 9.07 34.05
C ASP A 143 -1.44 10.55 34.42
N CYS A 144 -2.07 11.34 33.54
CA CYS A 144 -2.41 12.72 33.87
C CYS A 144 -3.54 13.32 33.03
N GLU A 145 -4.09 14.41 33.55
CA GLU A 145 -5.07 15.22 32.85
C GLU A 145 -4.39 16.22 31.90
N LEU A 146 -4.77 16.16 30.63
CA LEU A 146 -4.37 17.15 29.62
C LEU A 146 -5.38 18.30 29.65
N PRO A 147 -5.01 19.53 30.05
CA PRO A 147 -5.96 20.66 30.05
C PRO A 147 -6.41 21.01 28.62
N ARG A 148 -7.63 21.55 28.48
CA ARG A 148 -8.14 21.97 27.16
C ARG A 148 -7.30 23.16 26.68
N PHE A 149 -7.03 23.21 25.38
CA PHE A 149 -6.27 24.31 24.82
C PHE A 149 -7.01 25.64 25.06
N ASP A 150 -6.29 26.61 25.61
CA ASP A 150 -6.78 27.95 25.88
C ASP A 150 -6.06 28.92 24.94
N ALA A 151 -6.78 29.39 23.93
CA ALA A 151 -6.23 30.25 22.87
C ALA A 151 -5.79 31.62 23.40
N VAL A 152 -6.47 32.17 24.40
CA VAL A 152 -6.11 33.47 25.00
C VAL A 152 -4.80 33.31 25.76
N ARG A 153 -4.74 32.33 26.67
CA ARG A 153 -3.53 32.04 27.44
C ARG A 153 -2.36 31.68 26.53
N PHE A 154 -2.61 30.94 25.45
CA PHE A 154 -1.59 30.62 24.46
C PHE A 154 -1.04 31.88 23.79
N LEU A 155 -1.89 32.73 23.21
CA LEU A 155 -1.47 33.95 22.52
C LEU A 155 -0.74 34.92 23.46
N ASP A 156 -1.21 35.07 24.71
CA ASP A 156 -0.51 35.87 25.73
C ASP A 156 0.89 35.30 26.04
N SER A 157 1.01 33.97 26.12
CA SER A 157 2.30 33.31 26.33
C SER A 157 3.22 33.41 25.11
N MET A 158 2.65 33.62 23.92
CA MET A 158 3.36 33.75 22.64
C MET A 158 3.62 35.21 22.24
N ARG A 159 3.32 36.18 23.11
CA ARG A 159 3.51 37.60 22.82
C ARG A 159 4.97 37.90 22.47
N ASN A 160 5.17 38.65 21.39
CA ASN A 160 6.48 39.02 20.83
C ASN A 160 7.38 37.82 20.43
N LYS A 161 6.78 36.67 20.08
CA LYS A 161 7.52 35.45 19.70
C LYS A 161 7.24 35.02 18.27
N HIS A 162 8.13 34.19 17.74
CA HIS A 162 8.00 33.57 16.44
C HIS A 162 7.99 32.02 16.51
N TRP A 163 6.93 31.40 15.97
CA TRP A 163 6.83 29.96 15.76
C TRP A 163 7.14 29.57 14.32
N GLY A 164 7.99 28.55 14.13
CA GLY A 164 8.28 27.95 12.83
C GLY A 164 7.88 26.47 12.78
N PHE A 165 6.99 26.11 11.86
CA PHE A 165 6.72 24.71 11.50
C PHE A 165 7.54 24.36 10.28
N ILE A 166 8.29 23.25 10.31
CA ILE A 166 9.21 22.86 9.24
C ILE A 166 8.92 21.40 8.89
N GLY A 167 8.53 21.11 7.66
CA GLY A 167 8.28 19.73 7.25
C GLY A 167 7.41 19.58 6.01
N ASP A 168 6.53 18.58 6.05
CA ASP A 168 5.74 18.10 4.92
C ASP A 168 4.27 18.58 4.94
N SER A 169 3.41 17.88 4.21
CA SER A 169 1.98 18.17 4.11
C SER A 169 1.23 18.02 5.43
N ILE A 170 1.70 17.16 6.33
CA ILE A 170 1.08 16.99 7.65
C ILE A 170 1.45 18.17 8.55
N SER A 171 2.64 18.76 8.40
CA SER A 171 2.97 20.04 9.08
C SER A 171 2.07 21.18 8.64
N ARG A 172 1.72 21.26 7.35
CA ARG A 172 0.73 22.23 6.86
C ARG A 172 -0.64 22.00 7.50
N ASN A 173 -1.07 20.76 7.60
CA ASN A 173 -2.34 20.41 8.24
C ASN A 173 -2.35 20.81 9.73
N HIS A 174 -1.23 20.59 10.45
CA HIS A 174 -1.09 21.02 11.83
C HIS A 174 -1.18 22.56 11.96
N VAL A 175 -0.51 23.32 11.09
CA VAL A 175 -0.58 24.80 11.10
C VAL A 175 -1.99 25.31 10.83
N GLN A 176 -2.72 24.71 9.88
CA GLN A 176 -4.12 25.07 9.65
C GLN A 176 -4.97 24.87 10.91
N SER A 177 -4.80 23.76 11.61
CA SER A 177 -5.50 23.49 12.87
C SER A 177 -5.21 24.55 13.94
N VAL A 178 -3.93 24.93 14.12
CA VAL A 178 -3.53 25.98 15.06
C VAL A 178 -4.16 27.32 14.69
N LEU A 179 -4.10 27.73 13.41
CA LEU A 179 -4.71 28.98 12.94
C LEU A 179 -6.22 29.01 13.21
N CYS A 180 -6.92 27.90 13.01
CA CYS A 180 -8.36 27.78 13.29
C CYS A 180 -8.70 27.85 14.78
N ILE A 181 -7.85 27.32 15.66
CA ILE A 181 -8.05 27.44 17.11
C ILE A 181 -7.84 28.89 17.56
N LEU A 182 -6.80 29.54 17.04
CA LEU A 182 -6.44 30.91 17.43
C LEU A 182 -7.37 31.96 16.85
N SER A 183 -8.02 31.70 15.71
CA SER A 183 -9.00 32.61 15.10
C SER A 183 -10.23 32.89 15.98
N LYS A 184 -10.44 32.07 17.02
CA LYS A 184 -11.44 32.31 18.08
C LYS A 184 -11.13 33.53 18.94
N VAL A 185 -9.88 33.98 18.97
CA VAL A 185 -9.43 35.14 19.72
C VAL A 185 -9.05 36.27 18.78
N GLU A 186 -8.20 35.99 17.79
CA GLU A 186 -7.77 36.97 16.78
C GLU A 186 -7.50 36.24 15.46
N ALA A 187 -8.06 36.73 14.36
CA ALA A 187 -7.71 36.22 13.03
C ALA A 187 -6.31 36.71 12.64
N ALA A 188 -5.48 35.81 12.12
CA ALA A 188 -4.12 36.15 11.71
C ALA A 188 -4.11 36.79 10.32
N ASN A 189 -3.25 37.80 10.14
CA ASN A 189 -2.97 38.39 8.83
C ASN A 189 -1.89 37.58 8.14
N GLU A 190 -2.16 37.06 6.94
CA GLU A 190 -1.08 36.52 6.10
C GLU A 190 -0.18 37.66 5.62
N VAL A 191 1.08 37.63 6.04
CA VAL A 191 2.06 38.70 5.76
C VAL A 191 3.10 38.28 4.72
N TYR A 192 3.19 36.98 4.43
CA TYR A 192 4.07 36.44 3.40
C TYR A 192 3.60 35.07 2.93
N HIS A 193 3.75 34.82 1.63
CA HIS A 193 3.77 33.51 1.03
C HIS A 193 4.75 33.51 -0.15
N ASP A 194 5.32 32.35 -0.47
CA ASP A 194 6.06 32.19 -1.72
C ASP A 194 5.10 31.99 -2.92
N LYS A 195 5.67 31.93 -4.13
CA LYS A 195 4.91 31.83 -5.38
C LYS A 195 3.95 30.63 -5.41
N ASP A 196 4.38 29.52 -4.80
CA ASP A 196 3.67 28.25 -4.82
C ASP A 196 2.88 27.99 -3.53
N TYR A 197 2.79 28.99 -2.64
CA TYR A 197 2.16 28.91 -1.31
C TYR A 197 2.68 27.75 -0.46
N ARG A 198 3.92 27.32 -0.71
CA ARG A 198 4.57 26.25 0.02
C ARG A 198 5.10 26.73 1.36
N ASN A 199 5.64 27.95 1.37
CA ASN A 199 6.11 28.67 2.54
C ASN A 199 5.15 29.82 2.81
N ARG A 200 4.66 29.97 4.05
CA ARG A 200 3.69 31.02 4.42
C ARG A 200 3.97 31.54 5.83
N ARG A 201 3.57 32.78 6.09
CA ARG A 201 3.73 33.45 7.39
C ARG A 201 2.48 34.26 7.73
N TRP A 202 2.02 34.07 8.95
CA TRP A 202 0.89 34.77 9.53
C TRP A 202 1.31 35.58 10.76
N HIS A 203 0.68 36.74 10.94
CA HIS A 203 0.96 37.66 12.04
C HIS A 203 -0.32 37.97 12.80
N PHE A 204 -0.25 37.91 14.13
CA PHE A 204 -1.30 38.26 15.08
C PHE A 204 -0.96 39.63 15.68
N PRO A 205 -1.54 40.74 15.16
CA PRO A 205 -1.09 42.09 15.48
C PRO A 205 -1.16 42.43 16.98
N THR A 206 -2.24 42.03 17.65
CA THR A 206 -2.47 42.36 19.07
C THR A 206 -1.42 41.73 19.98
N TYR A 207 -0.91 40.56 19.60
CA TYR A 207 0.08 39.81 20.36
C TYR A 207 1.50 39.99 19.84
N ASN A 208 1.68 40.64 18.68
CA ASN A 208 2.95 40.65 17.97
C ASN A 208 3.53 39.22 17.86
N PHE A 209 2.65 38.25 17.62
CA PHE A 209 3.00 36.83 17.48
C PHE A 209 3.04 36.48 16.00
N THR A 210 4.05 35.73 15.58
CA THR A 210 4.18 35.32 14.18
C THR A 210 4.27 33.81 14.08
N LEU A 211 3.52 33.21 13.14
CA LEU A 211 3.51 31.79 12.84
C LEU A 211 3.98 31.59 11.39
N THR A 212 5.01 30.77 11.16
CA THR A 212 5.53 30.44 9.83
C THR A 212 5.41 28.93 9.57
N ILE A 213 5.06 28.54 8.35
CA ILE A 213 5.26 27.18 7.82
C ILE A 213 6.32 27.21 6.73
N ILE A 214 7.27 26.28 6.81
CA ILE A 214 8.33 26.06 5.84
C ILE A 214 8.19 24.65 5.26
N TRP A 215 8.09 24.57 3.94
CA TRP A 215 8.07 23.31 3.21
C TRP A 215 9.48 22.77 3.05
N SER A 216 9.79 21.74 3.81
CA SER A 216 11.04 20.98 3.70
C SER A 216 10.74 19.52 4.04
N PRO A 217 10.14 18.74 3.12
CA PRO A 217 9.59 17.43 3.42
C PRO A 217 10.63 16.38 3.82
N PHE A 218 11.89 16.60 3.42
CA PHE A 218 13.02 15.75 3.79
C PHE A 218 13.91 16.36 4.88
N LEU A 219 13.71 17.64 5.23
CA LEU A 219 14.56 18.49 6.10
C LEU A 219 16.00 18.70 5.61
N VAL A 220 16.52 17.75 4.84
CA VAL A 220 17.79 17.85 4.10
C VAL A 220 17.53 18.36 2.70
N LYS A 221 18.58 18.86 2.05
CA LYS A 221 18.49 19.41 0.71
C LYS A 221 18.06 18.34 -0.28
N ALA A 222 17.03 18.68 -1.06
CA ALA A 222 16.54 17.81 -2.12
C ALA A 222 16.28 18.65 -3.38
N TYR A 223 16.69 18.13 -4.53
CA TYR A 223 16.35 18.74 -5.81
C TYR A 223 15.06 18.10 -6.36
N ASN A 224 14.11 18.94 -6.75
CA ASN A 224 12.86 18.50 -7.38
C ASN A 224 13.11 17.94 -8.80
N TYR A 225 12.21 17.03 -9.17
CA TYR A 225 11.89 16.45 -10.48
C TYR A 225 12.56 17.10 -11.69
N GLU A 226 13.59 16.46 -12.23
CA GLU A 226 13.90 16.63 -13.65
C GLU A 226 12.88 15.80 -14.45
N TYR A 227 11.98 16.45 -15.19
CA TYR A 227 11.15 15.75 -16.16
C TYR A 227 12.03 15.29 -17.32
N VAL A 228 12.46 14.03 -17.30
CA VAL A 228 13.16 13.43 -18.44
C VAL A 228 12.12 12.70 -19.28
N ASN A 229 11.86 13.21 -20.49
CA ASN A 229 10.93 12.60 -21.45
C ASN A 229 9.48 12.41 -20.95
N GLY A 230 9.01 13.26 -20.03
CA GLY A 230 7.65 13.19 -19.49
C GLY A 230 7.44 12.13 -18.39
N VAL A 231 8.52 11.53 -17.88
CA VAL A 231 8.51 10.67 -16.68
C VAL A 231 9.10 11.46 -15.51
N GLU A 232 8.44 11.42 -14.35
CA GLU A 232 8.89 12.04 -13.10
C GLU A 232 10.15 11.33 -12.62
N ALA A 233 11.31 12.02 -12.63
CA ALA A 233 12.55 11.43 -12.14
C ALA A 233 12.57 11.40 -10.60
N ASP A 234 13.16 10.34 -10.03
CA ASP A 234 13.29 10.17 -8.59
C ASP A 234 14.02 11.37 -7.96
N PRO A 235 13.54 11.90 -6.80
CA PRO A 235 14.19 12.98 -6.09
C PRO A 235 15.65 12.64 -5.76
N ARG A 236 16.51 13.65 -5.89
CA ARG A 236 17.90 13.58 -5.42
C ARG A 236 17.99 14.21 -4.04
N ILE A 237 18.31 13.41 -3.03
CA ILE A 237 18.34 13.80 -1.62
C ILE A 237 19.80 13.81 -1.16
N HIS A 238 20.26 14.93 -0.63
CA HIS A 238 21.59 15.08 -0.04
C HIS A 238 21.56 14.66 1.41
N LEU A 239 22.27 13.59 1.76
CA LEU A 239 22.28 13.07 3.14
C LEU A 239 23.30 13.78 4.04
N ASP A 240 24.04 14.74 3.50
CA ASP A 240 25.10 15.51 4.15
C ASP A 240 24.90 17.03 4.07
N GLU A 241 23.82 17.51 3.43
CA GLU A 241 23.52 18.92 3.29
C GLU A 241 22.09 19.22 3.76
N LEU A 242 21.94 20.16 4.69
CA LEU A 242 20.62 20.60 5.16
C LEU A 242 19.93 21.50 4.14
N ASP A 243 18.61 21.49 4.14
CA ASP A 243 17.84 22.40 3.31
C ASP A 243 17.99 23.84 3.82
N ASN A 244 18.51 24.72 2.96
CA ASN A 244 18.79 26.10 3.32
C ASN A 244 17.50 26.91 3.55
N VAL A 245 16.37 26.50 2.96
CA VAL A 245 15.09 27.19 3.08
C VAL A 245 14.67 27.39 4.54
N TRP A 246 14.94 26.41 5.40
CA TRP A 246 14.66 26.51 6.83
C TRP A 246 15.89 26.87 7.68
N THR A 247 17.09 26.40 7.33
CA THR A 247 18.28 26.68 8.16
C THR A 247 18.64 28.17 8.13
N ASP A 248 18.45 28.86 7.00
CA ASP A 248 18.66 30.31 6.86
C ASP A 248 17.74 31.14 7.78
N GLN A 249 16.58 30.57 8.17
CA GLN A 249 15.59 31.21 9.03
C GLN A 249 15.64 30.71 10.48
N TYR A 250 16.45 29.70 10.80
CA TYR A 250 16.43 29.01 12.09
C TYR A 250 16.59 29.94 13.30
N THR A 251 17.47 30.94 13.19
CA THR A 251 17.76 31.90 14.26
C THR A 251 16.65 32.92 14.51
N SER A 252 15.64 32.96 13.64
CA SER A 252 14.49 33.87 13.78
C SER A 252 13.35 33.30 14.63
N PHE A 253 13.38 32.01 14.97
CA PHE A 253 12.29 31.33 15.67
C PHE A 253 12.55 31.16 17.17
N ASP A 254 11.57 31.48 18.01
CA ASP A 254 11.62 31.17 19.45
C ASP A 254 11.23 29.72 19.73
N TYR A 255 10.31 29.17 18.92
CA TYR A 255 10.01 27.75 18.95
C TYR A 255 9.83 27.18 17.55
N ILE A 256 10.12 25.89 17.45
CA ILE A 256 10.15 25.17 16.19
C ILE A 256 9.44 23.82 16.35
N VAL A 257 8.57 23.47 15.41
CA VAL A 257 8.00 22.12 15.28
C VAL A 257 8.47 21.54 13.95
N MET A 258 9.34 20.53 14.01
CA MET A 258 9.89 19.85 12.84
C MET A 258 9.24 18.48 12.65
N SER A 259 9.15 18.02 11.41
CA SER A 259 8.78 16.63 11.09
C SER A 259 9.20 16.27 9.68
N GLY A 260 9.55 15.00 9.45
CA GLY A 260 9.82 14.44 8.14
C GLY A 260 9.44 12.97 8.09
N GLY A 261 9.94 12.24 7.09
CA GLY A 261 9.79 10.79 7.00
C GLY A 261 8.86 10.34 5.90
N LYS A 262 7.58 10.74 5.87
CA LYS A 262 6.61 10.20 4.89
C LYS A 262 7.00 10.36 3.42
N TRP A 263 7.75 11.41 3.10
CA TRP A 263 8.28 11.62 1.75
C TRP A 263 9.44 10.69 1.39
N PHE A 264 10.15 10.13 2.37
CA PHE A 264 11.17 9.12 2.15
C PHE A 264 10.59 7.79 1.66
N LEU A 265 9.29 7.51 1.85
CA LEU A 265 8.65 6.28 1.33
C LEU A 265 8.63 6.22 -0.21
N ARG A 266 8.93 7.34 -0.88
CA ARG A 266 9.06 7.40 -2.34
C ARG A 266 10.49 7.06 -2.74
N SER A 267 10.64 6.33 -3.85
CA SER A 267 11.94 6.08 -4.46
C SER A 267 12.79 7.35 -4.55
N ALA A 268 14.06 7.25 -4.18
CA ALA A 268 14.95 8.41 -4.15
C ALA A 268 16.41 8.01 -4.39
N VAL A 269 17.17 8.89 -5.02
CA VAL A 269 18.64 8.77 -5.17
C VAL A 269 19.32 9.60 -4.10
N TYR A 270 20.26 8.98 -3.39
CA TYR A 270 20.98 9.59 -2.28
C TYR A 270 22.35 10.07 -2.73
N GLN A 271 22.73 11.26 -2.28
CA GLN A 271 24.00 11.88 -2.57
C GLN A 271 24.71 12.36 -1.31
N GLU A 272 26.04 12.31 -1.36
CA GLU A 272 26.95 12.92 -0.39
C GLU A 272 28.12 13.54 -1.13
N ASN A 273 28.52 14.76 -0.76
CA ASN A 273 29.56 15.54 -1.43
C ASN A 273 29.35 15.61 -2.96
N ASN A 274 28.10 15.83 -3.38
CA ASN A 274 27.66 15.81 -4.79
C ASN A 274 27.93 14.48 -5.55
N THR A 275 28.21 13.40 -4.83
CA THR A 275 28.44 12.06 -5.39
C THR A 275 27.28 11.14 -5.01
N ILE A 276 26.80 10.33 -5.95
CA ILE A 276 25.74 9.34 -5.66
C ILE A 276 26.31 8.26 -4.74
N VAL A 277 25.75 8.13 -3.55
CA VAL A 277 26.11 7.08 -2.58
C VAL A 277 25.21 5.85 -2.68
N GLY A 278 24.04 6.03 -3.29
CA GLY A 278 23.13 4.95 -3.58
C GLY A 278 21.73 5.48 -3.83
N CYS A 279 20.74 4.62 -3.70
CA CYS A 279 19.35 4.99 -3.81
C CYS A 279 18.49 3.98 -3.07
N HIS A 280 17.17 4.18 -3.02
CA HIS A 280 16.27 3.11 -2.62
C HIS A 280 15.09 2.96 -3.56
N TYR A 281 14.72 1.71 -3.81
CA TYR A 281 13.67 1.34 -4.77
C TYR A 281 13.93 1.93 -6.17
N CYS A 282 15.05 1.56 -6.78
CA CYS A 282 15.47 2.07 -8.10
C CYS A 282 15.45 1.02 -9.20
N PRO A 283 14.26 0.67 -9.72
CA PRO A 283 14.16 -0.34 -10.77
C PRO A 283 14.96 0.11 -12.01
N GLY A 284 15.90 -0.74 -12.44
CA GLY A 284 16.63 -0.58 -13.71
C GLY A 284 17.79 0.42 -13.72
N LYS A 285 18.22 0.99 -12.59
CA LYS A 285 19.39 1.90 -12.54
C LYS A 285 20.72 1.14 -12.45
N LYS A 286 21.27 0.77 -13.60
CA LYS A 286 22.62 0.18 -13.69
C LYS A 286 23.66 1.15 -13.13
N ASN A 287 24.46 0.70 -12.15
CA ASN A 287 25.55 1.42 -11.45
C ASN A 287 25.17 2.30 -10.25
N VAL A 288 23.95 2.20 -9.71
CA VAL A 288 23.61 2.82 -8.41
C VAL A 288 23.34 1.72 -7.40
N THR A 289 24.05 1.73 -6.28
CA THR A 289 23.89 0.76 -5.20
C THR A 289 22.65 1.07 -4.37
N GLU A 290 21.93 0.05 -3.93
CA GLU A 290 20.86 0.20 -2.97
C GLU A 290 21.46 0.63 -1.62
N TYR A 291 20.92 1.71 -1.05
CA TYR A 291 21.38 2.37 0.17
C TYR A 291 20.48 2.00 1.36
N GLY A 292 19.24 1.62 1.10
CA GLY A 292 18.23 1.38 2.13
C GLY A 292 17.56 2.68 2.60
N LEU A 293 16.23 2.64 2.63
CA LEU A 293 15.37 3.72 3.10
C LEU A 293 15.65 4.12 4.56
N GLU A 294 15.74 3.14 5.45
CA GLU A 294 15.97 3.34 6.89
C GLU A 294 17.31 4.03 7.17
N ASN A 295 18.36 3.68 6.43
CA ASN A 295 19.68 4.34 6.53
C ASN A 295 19.61 5.81 6.16
N ALA A 296 18.95 6.12 5.05
CA ALA A 296 18.83 7.49 4.58
C ALA A 296 18.06 8.34 5.58
N TYR A 297 16.94 7.83 6.11
CA TYR A 297 16.17 8.53 7.12
C TYR A 297 16.96 8.73 8.42
N ARG A 298 17.65 7.70 8.91
CA ARG A 298 18.53 7.77 10.08
C ARG A 298 19.64 8.81 9.91
N LYS A 299 20.26 8.88 8.73
CA LYS A 299 21.32 9.85 8.43
C LYS A 299 20.79 11.28 8.35
N ALA A 300 19.66 11.49 7.69
CA ALA A 300 18.99 12.79 7.64
C ALA A 300 18.60 13.28 9.06
N MET A 301 18.00 12.41 9.87
CA MET A 301 17.65 12.69 11.27
C MET A 301 18.88 13.10 12.08
N LYS A 302 19.98 12.35 11.97
CA LYS A 302 21.24 12.67 12.63
C LYS A 302 21.74 14.05 12.24
N LEU A 303 21.78 14.36 10.94
CA LEU A 303 22.26 15.66 10.43
C LEU A 303 21.43 16.84 10.96
N VAL A 304 20.10 16.70 10.98
CA VAL A 304 19.17 17.71 11.51
C VAL A 304 19.40 17.93 13.01
N LEU A 305 19.46 16.86 13.80
CA LEU A 305 19.66 16.96 15.24
C LEU A 305 21.05 17.51 15.59
N ASP A 306 22.10 17.11 14.87
CA ASP A 306 23.46 17.64 15.06
C ASP A 306 23.51 19.15 14.79
N PHE A 307 22.84 19.66 13.75
CA PHE A 307 22.71 21.10 13.51
C PHE A 307 21.99 21.81 14.67
N ILE A 308 20.85 21.26 15.11
CA ILE A 308 20.08 21.83 16.22
C ILE A 308 20.93 21.88 17.48
N LEU A 309 21.72 20.84 17.79
CA LEU A 309 22.58 20.76 18.97
C LEU A 309 23.80 21.69 18.89
N ASN A 310 24.37 21.89 17.69
CA ASN A 310 25.56 22.72 17.51
C ASN A 310 25.26 24.21 17.29
N SER A 311 24.01 24.58 16.99
CA SER A 311 23.62 25.99 16.82
C SER A 311 23.84 26.84 18.10
N ASN A 312 24.12 28.14 17.99
CA ASN A 312 24.17 29.01 19.17
C ASN A 312 22.81 29.58 19.57
N HIS A 313 21.78 29.36 18.76
CA HIS A 313 20.43 29.86 18.97
C HIS A 313 19.66 29.02 20.00
N ASN A 314 18.93 29.68 20.89
CA ASN A 314 18.22 29.05 22.01
C ASN A 314 16.70 28.96 21.74
N ALA A 315 16.33 28.23 20.69
CA ALA A 315 14.94 27.92 20.39
C ALA A 315 14.43 26.70 21.18
N SER A 316 13.12 26.66 21.45
CA SER A 316 12.44 25.45 21.93
C SER A 316 11.99 24.59 20.75
N VAL A 317 12.63 23.45 20.53
CA VAL A 317 12.40 22.60 19.37
C VAL A 317 11.62 21.35 19.74
N PHE A 318 10.59 21.05 18.96
CA PHE A 318 9.82 19.82 19.01
C PHE A 318 9.99 19.08 17.69
N TYR A 319 10.21 17.78 17.72
CA TYR A 319 10.12 16.92 16.54
C TYR A 319 8.85 16.09 16.65
N ARG A 320 7.92 16.21 15.70
CA ARG A 320 6.71 15.39 15.66
C ARG A 320 7.05 14.05 15.02
N ALA A 321 6.81 12.96 15.76
CA ALA A 321 7.03 11.60 15.28
C ALA A 321 6.13 11.22 14.10
N THR A 322 6.43 10.07 13.48
CA THR A 322 5.68 9.51 12.34
C THR A 322 4.18 9.35 12.64
N THR A 323 3.35 9.42 11.59
CA THR A 323 1.88 9.35 11.68
C THR A 323 1.35 8.24 10.79
N SER A 324 0.42 7.41 11.25
CA SER A 324 -0.06 6.26 10.47
C SER A 324 -1.11 6.60 9.40
N GLU A 325 -1.06 5.85 8.30
CA GLU A 325 -2.13 5.74 7.31
C GLU A 325 -3.05 4.57 7.64
N HIS A 326 -4.30 4.60 7.16
CA HIS A 326 -5.33 3.62 7.54
C HIS A 326 -6.09 3.14 6.30
N PHE A 327 -5.37 2.48 5.39
CA PHE A 327 -6.00 1.85 4.25
C PHE A 327 -6.48 0.44 4.61
N GLU A 328 -7.73 0.15 4.27
CA GLU A 328 -8.37 -1.16 4.32
C GLU A 328 -8.66 -1.60 2.88
N ASN A 329 -8.49 -2.89 2.56
CA ASN A 329 -8.78 -3.48 1.23
C ASN A 329 -7.94 -2.93 0.07
N GLY A 330 -6.77 -2.33 0.34
CA GLY A 330 -5.84 -1.82 -0.66
C GLY A 330 -4.82 -0.89 -0.01
N SER A 331 -3.86 -0.42 -0.77
CA SER A 331 -2.99 0.72 -0.45
C SER A 331 -3.54 2.00 -1.10
N TRP A 332 -2.88 3.14 -0.89
CA TRP A 332 -3.30 4.41 -1.46
C TRP A 332 -3.39 4.41 -3.01
N ASP A 333 -2.63 3.56 -3.69
CA ASP A 333 -2.50 3.44 -5.15
C ASP A 333 -3.13 2.16 -5.75
N THR A 334 -3.61 1.24 -4.91
CA THR A 334 -4.19 -0.04 -5.35
C THR A 334 -5.68 -0.19 -5.01
N GLY A 335 -6.33 0.89 -4.56
CA GLY A 335 -7.78 0.89 -4.26
C GLY A 335 -8.14 0.70 -2.79
N GLY A 336 -7.24 1.06 -1.86
CA GLY A 336 -7.45 1.00 -0.42
C GLY A 336 -8.37 2.07 0.14
N THR A 337 -9.40 1.68 0.85
CA THR A 337 -10.41 2.56 1.45
C THR A 337 -10.07 2.97 2.88
N CYS A 338 -10.69 4.03 3.40
CA CYS A 338 -10.54 4.45 4.80
C CYS A 338 -11.91 4.86 5.34
N ASP A 339 -12.80 3.87 5.50
CA ASP A 339 -14.23 4.11 5.67
C ASP A 339 -14.69 4.09 7.13
N ARG A 340 -13.76 3.89 8.07
CA ARG A 340 -14.10 3.83 9.49
C ARG A 340 -14.57 5.19 9.99
N THR A 341 -15.63 5.19 10.80
CA THR A 341 -16.21 6.40 11.38
C THR A 341 -15.98 6.51 12.89
N LYS A 342 -15.17 5.63 13.47
CA LYS A 342 -14.83 5.59 14.90
C LYS A 342 -13.34 5.27 15.13
N PRO A 343 -12.75 5.78 16.23
CA PRO A 343 -11.41 5.40 16.66
C PRO A 343 -11.27 3.90 16.94
N PHE A 344 -10.04 3.40 16.83
CA PHE A 344 -9.66 2.11 17.40
C PHE A 344 -9.45 2.23 18.92
N LYS A 345 -9.70 1.15 19.64
CA LYS A 345 -9.23 0.99 21.03
C LYS A 345 -7.79 0.48 21.05
N GLU A 346 -7.14 0.65 22.20
CA GLU A 346 -5.81 0.07 22.43
C GLU A 346 -5.85 -1.45 22.18
N GLY A 347 -4.96 -1.93 21.31
CA GLY A 347 -4.86 -3.34 20.91
C GLY A 347 -5.72 -3.77 19.71
N GLU A 348 -6.62 -2.94 19.19
CA GLU A 348 -7.43 -3.28 18.00
C GLU A 348 -6.67 -3.14 16.67
N ILE A 349 -5.57 -2.39 16.67
CA ILE A 349 -4.71 -2.17 15.51
C ILE A 349 -3.24 -2.15 15.95
N SER A 350 -2.35 -2.48 15.03
CA SER A 350 -0.90 -2.41 15.22
C SER A 350 -0.24 -1.60 14.12
N LEU A 351 0.92 -1.02 14.40
CA LEU A 351 1.70 -0.27 13.42
C LEU A 351 2.13 -1.19 12.27
N ASN A 352 2.12 -0.67 11.04
CA ASN A 352 2.76 -1.34 9.90
C ASN A 352 4.29 -1.30 10.05
N TYR A 353 4.98 -2.13 9.27
CA TYR A 353 6.44 -2.24 9.32
C TYR A 353 7.14 -0.88 9.14
N MET A 354 6.69 -0.07 8.17
CA MET A 354 7.31 1.21 7.85
C MET A 354 7.16 2.23 8.99
N ASP A 355 5.99 2.28 9.62
CA ASP A 355 5.72 3.15 10.76
C ASP A 355 6.53 2.71 11.99
N VAL A 356 6.69 1.40 12.22
CA VAL A 356 7.58 0.88 13.27
C VAL A 356 9.02 1.31 13.00
N ALA A 357 9.54 1.07 11.79
CA ALA A 357 10.92 1.40 11.44
C ALA A 357 11.23 2.89 11.62
N PHE A 358 10.35 3.78 11.15
CA PHE A 358 10.55 5.22 11.28
C PHE A 358 10.45 5.70 12.71
N ARG A 359 9.46 5.18 13.47
CA ARG A 359 9.31 5.53 14.89
C ARG A 359 10.51 5.06 15.71
N ASP A 360 11.05 3.87 15.44
CA ASP A 360 12.21 3.34 16.13
C ASP A 360 13.46 4.19 15.86
N ILE A 361 13.67 4.61 14.61
CA ILE A 361 14.74 5.56 14.25
C ILE A 361 14.59 6.89 15.01
N GLU A 362 13.37 7.42 15.08
CA GLU A 362 13.08 8.67 15.80
C GLU A 362 13.33 8.53 17.32
N LEU A 363 12.85 7.46 17.93
CA LEU A 363 13.06 7.17 19.35
C LEU A 363 14.54 7.00 19.66
N GLU A 364 15.26 6.17 18.89
CA GLU A 364 16.69 5.95 19.04
C GLU A 364 17.47 7.27 18.92
N ALA A 365 17.15 8.10 17.92
CA ALA A 365 17.79 9.38 17.73
C ALA A 365 17.66 10.28 18.97
N PHE A 366 16.48 10.32 19.58
CA PHE A 366 16.21 11.11 20.79
C PHE A 366 16.75 10.47 22.09
N GLU A 367 16.88 9.15 22.15
CA GLU A 367 17.55 8.46 23.26
C GLU A 367 19.06 8.75 23.25
N ASN A 368 19.68 8.73 22.08
CA ASN A 368 21.09 9.07 21.91
C ASN A 368 21.41 10.50 22.40
N LEU A 369 20.47 11.44 22.29
CA LEU A 369 20.62 12.80 22.85
C LEU A 369 20.76 12.80 24.38
N LYS A 370 20.07 11.89 25.09
CA LYS A 370 20.16 11.80 26.56
C LYS A 370 21.58 11.42 27.00
N ASN A 371 22.29 10.65 26.19
CA ASN A 371 23.65 10.18 26.46
C ASN A 371 24.73 11.25 26.18
N VAL A 372 24.43 12.26 25.34
CA VAL A 372 25.33 13.39 25.00
C VAL A 372 25.27 14.53 26.04
N GLY A 373 24.31 14.49 26.97
CA GLY A 373 23.91 15.55 27.89
C GLY A 373 24.87 15.96 29.02
N SER A 374 26.19 15.91 28.82
CA SER A 374 27.21 16.35 29.79
C SER A 374 27.96 17.62 29.39
N THR A 375 27.63 18.27 28.27
CA THR A 375 28.36 19.45 27.77
C THR A 375 27.50 20.73 27.73
N GLY A 376 27.30 21.33 28.91
CA GLY A 376 27.30 22.80 29.11
C GLY A 376 26.16 23.69 28.58
N LYS A 377 25.33 23.32 27.59
CA LYS A 377 24.16 24.12 27.17
C LYS A 377 22.92 23.24 27.00
N LYS A 378 22.00 23.32 27.97
CA LYS A 378 20.75 22.55 27.96
C LYS A 378 19.78 23.16 26.94
N LYS A 379 19.74 22.63 25.72
CA LYS A 379 18.75 22.99 24.70
C LYS A 379 17.41 22.32 25.00
N PHE A 380 16.32 23.04 24.76
CA PHE A 380 15.00 22.45 24.82
C PHE A 380 14.70 21.77 23.49
N LEU A 381 14.94 20.47 23.41
CA LEU A 381 14.66 19.62 22.27
C LEU A 381 13.83 18.42 22.75
N LYS A 382 12.63 18.23 22.20
CA LYS A 382 11.68 17.20 22.63
C LYS A 382 11.07 16.45 21.46
N LEU A 383 10.91 15.14 21.63
CA LEU A 383 10.08 14.34 20.74
C LEU A 383 8.62 14.55 21.16
N LEU A 384 7.78 14.96 20.22
CA LEU A 384 6.34 14.97 20.31
C LEU A 384 5.86 13.67 19.64
N ASP A 385 5.82 12.58 20.39
CA ASP A 385 5.38 11.28 19.88
C ASP A 385 3.85 11.25 19.74
N VAL A 386 3.39 11.39 18.49
CA VAL A 386 1.98 11.34 18.11
C VAL A 386 1.61 10.03 17.44
N THR A 387 2.52 9.05 17.41
CA THR A 387 2.37 7.87 16.56
C THR A 387 1.17 7.04 16.98
N ILE A 388 1.10 6.68 18.27
CA ILE A 388 0.01 5.85 18.81
C ILE A 388 -1.33 6.60 18.79
N LEU A 389 -1.36 7.86 19.23
CA LEU A 389 -2.61 8.61 19.22
C LEU A 389 -3.17 8.81 17.81
N SER A 390 -2.31 8.89 16.78
CA SER A 390 -2.73 9.01 15.38
C SER A 390 -3.15 7.66 14.78
N LEU A 391 -2.46 6.58 15.14
CA LEU A 391 -2.81 5.20 14.76
C LEU A 391 -4.23 4.80 15.23
N LEU A 392 -4.66 5.34 16.36
CA LEU A 392 -5.99 5.04 16.88
C LEU A 392 -7.10 5.87 16.20
N ARG A 393 -6.79 6.69 15.19
CA ARG A 393 -7.73 7.63 14.54
C ARG A 393 -7.91 7.37 13.03
N PRO A 394 -8.34 6.17 12.62
CA PRO A 394 -8.70 5.91 11.23
C PRO A 394 -9.85 6.83 10.75
N ASP A 395 -10.75 7.21 11.67
CA ASP A 395 -11.88 8.09 11.43
C ASP A 395 -11.52 9.55 11.16
N GLY A 396 -10.28 9.94 11.48
CA GLY A 396 -9.78 11.30 11.28
C GLY A 396 -9.36 11.63 9.84
N HIS A 397 -9.31 10.64 8.94
CA HIS A 397 -8.87 10.86 7.56
C HIS A 397 -9.94 11.52 6.69
N PRO A 398 -9.57 12.35 5.69
CA PRO A 398 -10.53 12.91 4.74
C PRO A 398 -11.22 11.87 3.86
N GLY A 399 -10.52 10.77 3.57
CA GLY A 399 -11.00 9.71 2.68
C GLY A 399 -11.48 10.27 1.32
N PRO A 400 -12.62 9.80 0.78
CA PRO A 400 -13.17 10.32 -0.47
C PRO A 400 -13.64 11.79 -0.35
N TYR A 401 -13.95 12.25 0.86
CA TYR A 401 -14.39 13.62 1.15
C TYR A 401 -13.25 14.64 1.17
N ARG A 402 -12.09 14.29 0.61
CA ARG A 402 -11.09 15.27 0.13
C ARG A 402 -11.55 16.00 -1.14
N TYR A 403 -12.58 15.51 -1.81
CA TYR A 403 -13.18 16.14 -2.99
C TYR A 403 -14.57 16.65 -2.65
N PHE A 404 -15.02 17.71 -3.31
CA PHE A 404 -16.34 18.28 -3.06
C PHE A 404 -17.45 17.33 -3.53
N GLN A 405 -18.29 16.88 -2.58
CA GLN A 405 -19.45 16.03 -2.80
C GLN A 405 -19.18 14.81 -3.70
N PRO A 406 -18.27 13.90 -3.28
CA PRO A 406 -17.75 12.84 -4.14
C PRO A 406 -18.83 11.85 -4.60
N PHE A 407 -19.94 11.76 -3.87
CA PHE A 407 -21.06 10.84 -4.13
C PHE A 407 -22.35 11.53 -4.63
N ALA A 408 -22.28 12.79 -5.06
CA ALA A 408 -23.47 13.53 -5.51
C ALA A 408 -24.10 12.95 -6.79
N LYS A 409 -23.27 12.43 -7.71
CA LYS A 409 -23.72 11.86 -9.00
C LYS A 409 -24.09 10.38 -8.89
N ASP A 410 -23.36 9.63 -8.07
CA ASP A 410 -23.60 8.21 -7.82
C ASP A 410 -23.26 7.88 -6.36
N LYS A 411 -24.28 7.46 -5.61
CA LYS A 411 -24.15 7.12 -4.19
C LYS A 411 -23.37 5.82 -3.96
N ASN A 412 -23.19 5.02 -5.00
CA ASN A 412 -22.46 3.75 -4.97
C ASN A 412 -21.07 3.85 -5.62
N ALA A 413 -20.63 5.05 -6.02
CA ALA A 413 -19.31 5.21 -6.62
C ALA A 413 -18.21 4.83 -5.63
N THR A 414 -17.21 4.07 -6.07
CA THR A 414 -15.95 3.88 -5.33
C THR A 414 -14.99 4.98 -5.75
N VAL A 415 -14.97 6.09 -5.01
CA VAL A 415 -14.19 7.28 -5.39
C VAL A 415 -12.74 7.10 -4.93
N GLN A 416 -11.99 6.28 -5.65
CA GLN A 416 -10.56 6.12 -5.38
C GLN A 416 -9.63 6.08 -6.60
N TYR A 417 -10.07 6.62 -7.73
CA TYR A 417 -9.17 7.01 -8.80
C TYR A 417 -9.70 8.30 -9.39
N ASP A 418 -8.94 9.40 -9.30
CA ASP A 418 -8.97 10.51 -10.28
C ASP A 418 -7.97 11.64 -9.94
N TYR A 419 -6.68 11.31 -9.84
CA TYR A 419 -5.64 12.33 -10.09
C TYR A 419 -5.66 12.77 -11.57
N VAL A 420 -6.12 11.92 -12.49
CA VAL A 420 -6.12 12.20 -13.94
C VAL A 420 -7.41 12.85 -14.43
N ARG A 421 -8.60 12.45 -13.92
CA ARG A 421 -9.87 13.05 -14.37
C ARG A 421 -10.16 14.38 -13.70
N SER A 422 -9.61 14.67 -12.51
CA SER A 422 -9.75 15.98 -11.88
C SER A 422 -9.04 17.09 -12.67
N VAL A 423 -7.91 16.80 -13.31
CA VAL A 423 -7.24 17.73 -14.25
C VAL A 423 -8.11 17.99 -15.50
N ILE A 424 -8.85 16.98 -15.96
CA ILE A 424 -9.78 17.10 -17.09
C ILE A 424 -11.04 17.88 -16.66
N LEU A 425 -11.62 17.58 -15.50
CA LEU A 425 -12.83 18.23 -14.99
C LEU A 425 -12.58 19.71 -14.62
N HIS A 426 -11.45 20.05 -14.00
CA HIS A 426 -11.08 21.46 -13.75
C HIS A 426 -10.87 22.27 -15.06
N SER A 427 -10.54 21.59 -16.16
CA SER A 427 -10.43 22.21 -17.48
C SER A 427 -11.80 22.38 -18.16
N VAL A 428 -12.77 21.53 -17.81
CA VAL A 428 -14.14 21.53 -18.35
C VAL A 428 -15.05 22.49 -17.56
N ASP A 429 -14.85 22.65 -16.24
CA ASP A 429 -15.65 23.57 -15.40
C ASP A 429 -15.38 25.06 -15.72
N LYS A 430 -14.32 25.39 -16.48
CA LYS A 430 -14.04 26.73 -17.00
C LYS A 430 -14.67 27.04 -18.36
N LEU A 431 -15.31 26.06 -19.03
CA LEU A 431 -16.01 26.27 -20.31
C LEU A 431 -17.11 27.35 -20.26
N PRO A 432 -17.90 27.49 -19.18
CA PRO A 432 -18.91 28.55 -19.08
C PRO A 432 -18.31 29.96 -19.05
N GLU A 433 -17.20 30.15 -18.33
CA GLU A 433 -16.48 31.43 -18.25
C GLU A 433 -15.81 31.80 -19.58
N LEU A 434 -15.25 30.81 -20.28
CA LEU A 434 -14.72 30.97 -21.65
C LEU A 434 -15.83 31.29 -22.66
N CYS A 435 -17.02 30.68 -22.54
CA CYS A 435 -18.19 31.06 -23.36
C CYS A 435 -18.61 32.50 -23.11
N GLY A 436 -18.63 32.95 -21.85
CA GLY A 436 -18.91 34.35 -21.51
C GLY A 436 -17.96 35.33 -22.21
N LEU A 437 -16.66 35.01 -22.22
CA LEU A 437 -15.64 35.83 -22.89
C LEU A 437 -15.79 35.82 -24.42
N VAL A 438 -16.11 34.66 -25.01
CA VAL A 438 -16.29 34.51 -26.46
C VAL A 438 -17.58 35.17 -26.95
N VAL A 439 -18.66 35.15 -26.15
CA VAL A 439 -19.91 35.88 -26.43
C VAL A 439 -19.69 37.39 -26.35
N GLN A 440 -18.90 37.88 -25.37
CA GLN A 440 -18.54 39.30 -25.30
C GLN A 440 -17.71 39.75 -26.51
N ILE A 441 -16.70 38.97 -26.90
CA ILE A 441 -15.84 39.29 -28.05
C ILE A 441 -16.62 39.19 -29.37
N SER A 442 -17.51 38.21 -29.53
CA SER A 442 -18.34 38.05 -30.75
C SER A 442 -19.45 39.10 -30.86
N SER A 443 -19.95 39.62 -29.74
CA SER A 443 -20.86 40.77 -29.70
C SER A 443 -20.18 42.07 -30.14
N LEU A 444 -18.91 42.28 -29.74
CA LEU A 444 -18.08 43.40 -30.20
C LEU A 444 -17.74 43.33 -31.70
N LEU A 445 -17.80 42.14 -32.30
CA LEU A 445 -17.51 41.89 -33.72
C LEU A 445 -18.77 41.76 -34.60
N MET A 446 -19.96 42.03 -34.06
CA MET A 446 -21.25 41.97 -34.77
C MET A 446 -21.53 40.62 -35.47
N CYS A 447 -21.13 39.49 -34.88
CA CYS A 447 -21.49 38.17 -35.42
C CYS A 447 -23.01 37.89 -35.26
N PRO A 448 -23.67 37.21 -36.21
CA PRO A 448 -25.09 36.84 -36.12
C PRO A 448 -25.39 35.99 -34.87
N LYS A 449 -26.54 36.22 -34.24
CA LYS A 449 -26.96 35.57 -32.98
C LYS A 449 -27.00 34.04 -33.08
N GLU A 450 -27.37 33.50 -34.24
CA GLU A 450 -27.37 32.08 -34.55
C GLU A 450 -25.97 31.43 -34.51
N MET A 451 -24.92 32.21 -34.80
CA MET A 451 -23.53 31.76 -34.71
C MET A 451 -22.98 31.85 -33.27
N GLN A 452 -23.45 32.81 -32.49
CA GLN A 452 -23.15 32.90 -31.04
C GLN A 452 -23.75 31.71 -30.29
N ASP A 453 -24.99 31.32 -30.64
CA ASP A 453 -25.67 30.16 -30.07
C ASP A 453 -25.00 28.83 -30.47
N ALA A 454 -24.41 28.74 -31.67
CA ALA A 454 -23.69 27.55 -32.13
C ALA A 454 -22.32 27.35 -31.44
N ILE A 455 -21.63 28.43 -31.06
CA ILE A 455 -20.31 28.36 -30.40
C ILE A 455 -20.43 27.86 -28.95
N CYS A 456 -21.57 28.08 -28.29
CA CYS A 456 -21.84 27.63 -26.91
C CYS A 456 -22.75 26.39 -26.81
N ALA A 457 -23.13 25.76 -27.93
CA ALA A 457 -23.97 24.57 -27.94
C ALA A 457 -23.16 23.28 -27.70
N VAL A 458 -22.70 23.06 -26.47
CA VAL A 458 -22.42 21.70 -25.96
C VAL A 458 -23.52 21.38 -24.95
N LYS A 459 -24.65 20.88 -25.44
CA LYS A 459 -25.62 20.19 -24.57
C LYS A 459 -25.04 18.82 -24.22
N GLU A 460 -25.01 18.50 -22.93
CA GLU A 460 -24.89 17.12 -22.45
C GLU A 460 -25.90 16.25 -23.21
N LYS A 461 -25.41 15.31 -24.00
CA LYS A 461 -26.22 14.16 -24.44
C LYS A 461 -26.20 13.18 -23.28
N THR A 462 -27.16 13.33 -22.36
CA THR A 462 -27.53 12.29 -21.42
C THR A 462 -28.02 11.08 -22.23
N VAL A 463 -27.54 9.90 -21.84
CA VAL A 463 -28.00 8.60 -22.36
C VAL A 463 -29.34 8.30 -21.68
N GLU A 464 -30.42 8.82 -22.24
CA GLU A 464 -31.77 8.27 -22.08
C GLU A 464 -32.24 7.88 -23.48
N ASP A 465 -32.34 6.56 -23.70
CA ASP A 465 -33.09 5.85 -24.74
C ASP A 465 -32.34 4.57 -25.17
N ALA A 466 -32.34 3.58 -24.29
CA ALA A 466 -32.21 2.18 -24.65
C ALA A 466 -33.16 1.37 -23.75
N GLU A 467 -34.29 0.94 -24.30
CA GLU A 467 -35.24 0.04 -23.63
C GLU A 467 -34.54 -1.26 -23.23
N VAL A 468 -34.53 -1.55 -21.93
CA VAL A 468 -34.16 -2.85 -21.35
C VAL A 468 -35.45 -3.62 -21.05
N PRO A 469 -35.60 -4.89 -21.46
CA PRO A 469 -36.81 -5.67 -21.20
C PRO A 469 -36.96 -5.97 -19.70
N PRO A 470 -38.20 -6.12 -19.19
CA PRO A 470 -38.44 -6.25 -17.75
C PRO A 470 -37.93 -7.59 -17.20
N PRO A 471 -37.50 -7.64 -15.93
CA PRO A 471 -37.09 -8.86 -15.26
C PRO A 471 -38.29 -9.79 -15.01
N PRO A 472 -38.10 -11.12 -15.00
CA PRO A 472 -39.17 -12.04 -14.67
C PRO A 472 -39.55 -11.93 -13.19
N ALA A 473 -40.87 -11.96 -12.93
CA ALA A 473 -41.45 -11.89 -11.60
C ALA A 473 -41.11 -13.12 -10.72
N PRO A 474 -41.09 -12.98 -9.39
CA PRO A 474 -40.73 -14.05 -8.47
C PRO A 474 -41.86 -15.09 -8.36
N SER A 475 -41.54 -16.37 -8.62
CA SER A 475 -42.50 -17.47 -8.43
C SER A 475 -42.49 -17.96 -6.99
N VAL A 476 -43.64 -17.74 -6.35
CA VAL A 476 -44.04 -18.22 -5.02
C VAL A 476 -44.19 -19.74 -4.99
N HIS A 477 -43.72 -20.36 -3.91
CA HIS A 477 -43.95 -21.77 -3.55
C HIS A 477 -45.44 -22.13 -3.51
N LYS A 478 -45.81 -23.26 -4.13
CA LYS A 478 -46.91 -24.13 -3.68
C LYS A 478 -46.54 -25.61 -3.81
N THR A 479 -46.77 -26.32 -2.73
CA THR A 479 -46.79 -27.78 -2.55
C THR A 479 -47.99 -28.43 -3.24
N ALA A 480 -47.83 -29.68 -3.71
CA ALA A 480 -48.66 -30.85 -3.38
C ALA A 480 -48.35 -32.05 -4.31
N GLU A 481 -48.65 -33.24 -3.76
CA GLU A 481 -48.29 -34.60 -4.16
C GLU A 481 -49.07 -35.18 -5.37
N ASP A 482 -48.55 -36.34 -5.80
CA ASP A 482 -49.19 -37.47 -6.49
C ASP A 482 -49.54 -37.41 -8.00
N ALA A 483 -48.77 -38.18 -8.80
CA ALA A 483 -49.30 -39.20 -9.73
C ALA A 483 -48.19 -40.02 -10.46
N ILE A 484 -47.83 -41.15 -9.87
CA ILE A 484 -47.68 -42.53 -10.43
C ILE A 484 -47.26 -42.75 -11.92
N SER A 485 -46.04 -43.30 -12.06
CA SER A 485 -45.52 -44.42 -12.90
C SER A 485 -45.66 -44.48 -14.43
N GLN A 486 -44.52 -44.66 -15.12
CA GLN A 486 -44.19 -45.82 -15.99
C GLN A 486 -42.67 -45.90 -16.31
N PRO A 487 -42.12 -47.08 -16.70
CA PRO A 487 -40.71 -47.49 -16.46
C PRO A 487 -39.70 -47.11 -17.56
N PRO A 488 -38.37 -47.16 -17.28
CA PRO A 488 -37.32 -46.76 -18.23
C PRO A 488 -36.95 -47.89 -19.21
N ALA A 489 -36.70 -47.50 -20.46
CA ALA A 489 -36.07 -48.32 -21.50
C ALA A 489 -34.53 -48.28 -21.37
N PRO A 490 -33.78 -49.27 -21.91
CA PRO A 490 -32.46 -49.64 -21.43
C PRO A 490 -31.33 -48.71 -21.90
N SER A 491 -30.30 -48.68 -21.05
CA SER A 491 -29.03 -47.94 -21.18
C SER A 491 -28.23 -48.30 -22.44
N GLU A 492 -27.87 -47.29 -23.23
CA GLU A 492 -26.75 -47.36 -24.17
C GLU A 492 -25.45 -46.80 -23.55
N ASP A 493 -24.37 -47.48 -23.88
CA ASP A 493 -23.02 -47.44 -23.32
C ASP A 493 -22.29 -46.10 -23.57
N PRO A 494 -21.74 -45.41 -22.55
CA PRO A 494 -21.11 -44.08 -22.71
C PRO A 494 -19.78 -44.07 -23.49
N ALA A 495 -19.29 -45.22 -23.94
CA ALA A 495 -17.94 -45.37 -24.45
C ALA A 495 -17.72 -45.02 -25.95
N LYS A 496 -18.73 -44.50 -26.67
CA LYS A 496 -18.61 -44.29 -28.14
C LYS A 496 -18.96 -42.89 -28.68
N LEU A 497 -19.15 -41.88 -27.83
CA LEU A 497 -19.44 -40.50 -28.27
C LEU A 497 -18.36 -39.49 -27.85
N GLN A 498 -17.08 -39.81 -28.03
CA GLN A 498 -15.97 -38.84 -27.90
C GLN A 498 -14.90 -38.96 -29.02
N GLN A 499 -15.29 -39.39 -30.21
CA GLN A 499 -14.44 -39.23 -31.40
C GLN A 499 -15.22 -38.50 -32.48
N ASN A 500 -14.93 -37.19 -32.60
CA ASN A 500 -15.22 -36.25 -33.71
C ASN A 500 -15.84 -34.93 -33.26
N LYS A 501 -15.11 -34.17 -32.43
CA LYS A 501 -15.16 -32.70 -32.49
C LYS A 501 -13.78 -32.19 -32.84
N THR A 502 -13.68 -31.73 -34.07
CA THR A 502 -12.55 -31.04 -34.69
C THR A 502 -12.05 -29.95 -33.74
N GLN A 503 -10.82 -30.09 -33.27
CA GLN A 503 -10.12 -29.04 -32.54
C GLN A 503 -10.00 -27.82 -33.46
N ASN A 504 -10.78 -26.77 -33.19
CA ASN A 504 -10.42 -25.43 -33.63
C ASN A 504 -9.15 -25.05 -32.88
N GLN A 505 -8.00 -25.30 -33.52
CA GLN A 505 -6.71 -24.85 -33.02
C GLN A 505 -6.70 -23.32 -33.05
N ILE A 506 -6.84 -22.73 -31.87
CA ILE A 506 -6.48 -21.34 -31.60
C ILE A 506 -5.00 -21.18 -32.00
N PRO A 507 -4.59 -20.09 -32.68
CA PRO A 507 -3.22 -19.90 -33.11
C PRO A 507 -2.25 -20.01 -31.92
N ARG A 508 -1.22 -20.86 -32.05
CA ARG A 508 -0.12 -21.11 -31.08
C ARG A 508 0.83 -19.91 -30.89
N ASN A 509 0.29 -18.69 -30.79
CA ASN A 509 1.09 -17.47 -30.62
C ASN A 509 0.68 -16.62 -29.40
N VAL A 510 -0.19 -17.13 -28.51
CA VAL A 510 -0.37 -16.54 -27.17
C VAL A 510 0.36 -17.44 -26.19
N THR A 511 1.45 -16.95 -25.61
CA THR A 511 2.12 -17.60 -24.47
C THR A 511 1.18 -17.52 -23.27
N CYS A 512 0.69 -18.66 -22.78
CA CYS A 512 -0.16 -18.68 -21.58
C CYS A 512 0.69 -18.42 -20.34
N ASP A 513 0.32 -17.39 -19.58
CA ASP A 513 0.85 -17.16 -18.25
C ASP A 513 0.02 -17.96 -17.23
N LEU A 514 0.63 -18.99 -16.64
CA LEU A 514 -0.02 -19.86 -15.66
C LEU A 514 -0.28 -19.15 -14.32
N SER A 515 0.37 -18.00 -14.07
CA SER A 515 0.30 -17.27 -12.80
C SER A 515 -0.87 -16.29 -12.71
N ILE A 516 -1.51 -15.97 -13.85
CA ILE A 516 -2.62 -15.02 -13.94
C ILE A 516 -3.91 -15.77 -14.27
N GLY A 517 -4.95 -15.56 -13.47
CA GLY A 517 -6.18 -16.34 -13.59
C GLY A 517 -7.16 -16.11 -12.44
N GLU A 518 -8.07 -17.07 -12.27
CA GLU A 518 -9.11 -17.03 -11.25
C GLU A 518 -9.28 -18.38 -10.56
N TRP A 519 -9.76 -18.36 -9.31
CA TRP A 519 -10.21 -19.56 -8.62
C TRP A 519 -11.65 -19.85 -8.98
N ILE A 520 -11.90 -21.06 -9.50
CA ILE A 520 -13.23 -21.53 -9.86
C ILE A 520 -13.66 -22.70 -8.97
N PRO A 521 -14.97 -22.85 -8.69
CA PRO A 521 -15.48 -24.01 -7.97
C PRO A 521 -15.17 -25.31 -8.73
N ASP A 522 -14.69 -26.33 -8.02
CA ASP A 522 -14.43 -27.65 -8.56
C ASP A 522 -15.11 -28.74 -7.70
N PRO A 523 -16.29 -29.23 -8.12
CA PRO A 523 -17.05 -30.21 -7.35
C PRO A 523 -16.37 -31.58 -7.26
N SER A 524 -15.32 -31.83 -8.07
CA SER A 524 -14.56 -33.07 -8.00
C SER A 524 -13.76 -33.18 -6.69
N GLY A 525 -13.53 -32.06 -6.00
CA GLY A 525 -12.85 -32.02 -4.70
C GLY A 525 -11.36 -32.42 -4.75
N PRO A 526 -10.74 -32.61 -3.57
CA PRO A 526 -9.32 -32.90 -3.44
C PRO A 526 -8.98 -34.34 -3.87
N MET A 527 -7.75 -34.57 -4.31
CA MET A 527 -7.29 -35.89 -4.76
C MET A 527 -7.15 -36.90 -3.61
N TYR A 528 -6.98 -36.42 -2.38
CA TYR A 528 -6.81 -37.23 -1.18
C TYR A 528 -7.53 -36.58 0.00
N ASN A 529 -7.51 -37.26 1.15
CA ASN A 529 -8.05 -36.77 2.41
C ASN A 529 -7.12 -37.15 3.57
N ASN A 530 -7.48 -36.74 4.79
CA ASN A 530 -6.72 -37.00 6.01
C ASN A 530 -6.51 -38.49 6.32
N GLU A 531 -7.40 -39.37 5.87
CA GLU A 531 -7.32 -40.81 6.13
C GLU A 531 -6.49 -41.55 5.07
N SER A 532 -6.48 -41.05 3.83
CA SER A 532 -5.81 -41.70 2.70
C SER A 532 -4.37 -41.25 2.47
N CYS A 533 -3.89 -40.24 3.20
CA CYS A 533 -2.49 -39.82 3.15
C CYS A 533 -1.85 -39.75 4.54
N SER A 534 -0.82 -40.56 4.77
CA SER A 534 -0.05 -40.57 6.02
C SER A 534 1.06 -39.52 6.10
N PHE A 535 1.32 -38.77 5.02
CA PHE A 535 2.39 -37.77 4.97
C PHE A 535 2.01 -36.42 5.57
N ILE A 536 0.72 -36.19 5.85
CA ILE A 536 0.22 -34.93 6.41
C ILE A 536 0.66 -34.80 7.87
N THR A 537 1.39 -33.74 8.19
CA THR A 537 1.77 -33.43 9.57
C THR A 537 0.59 -32.89 10.38
N GLU A 538 0.62 -33.08 11.70
CA GLU A 538 -0.50 -32.72 12.59
C GLU A 538 -0.91 -31.26 12.46
N ASP A 539 0.05 -30.35 12.30
CA ASP A 539 -0.16 -28.91 12.17
C ASP A 539 -0.81 -28.46 10.85
N GLN A 540 -0.81 -29.32 9.84
CA GLN A 540 -1.40 -29.06 8.51
C GLN A 540 -2.67 -29.91 8.26
N ASN A 541 -2.99 -30.83 9.17
CA ASN A 541 -4.15 -31.73 9.06
C ASN A 541 -5.44 -31.08 9.60
N CYS A 542 -5.87 -30.00 8.97
CA CYS A 542 -7.00 -29.17 9.43
C CYS A 542 -8.29 -29.97 9.62
N ILE A 543 -8.56 -30.94 8.74
CA ILE A 543 -9.75 -31.81 8.82
C ILE A 543 -9.69 -32.68 10.08
N LYS A 544 -8.56 -33.38 10.31
CA LYS A 544 -8.36 -34.19 11.52
C LYS A 544 -8.41 -33.33 12.79
N ASN A 545 -7.97 -32.09 12.70
CA ASN A 545 -7.98 -31.13 13.80
C ASN A 545 -9.36 -30.51 14.07
N GLY A 546 -10.39 -30.89 13.31
CA GLY A 546 -11.77 -30.52 13.57
C GLY A 546 -12.20 -29.20 12.92
N ARG A 547 -11.54 -28.78 11.83
CA ARG A 547 -11.98 -27.63 11.04
C ARG A 547 -13.38 -27.90 10.43
N PRO A 548 -14.40 -27.07 10.73
CA PRO A 548 -15.78 -27.34 10.33
C PRO A 548 -16.10 -26.88 8.91
N ASP A 549 -15.45 -25.83 8.41
CA ASP A 549 -15.66 -25.29 7.08
C ASP A 549 -14.79 -26.05 6.06
N LEU A 550 -15.43 -26.87 5.20
CA LEU A 550 -14.72 -27.69 4.20
C LEU A 550 -14.80 -27.12 2.78
N GLY A 551 -15.43 -25.95 2.60
CA GLY A 551 -15.62 -25.32 1.29
C GLY A 551 -14.31 -25.01 0.56
N PHE A 552 -13.24 -24.71 1.30
CA PHE A 552 -11.91 -24.40 0.77
C PHE A 552 -11.29 -25.54 -0.08
N LEU A 553 -11.77 -26.78 0.10
CA LEU A 553 -11.30 -27.97 -0.62
C LEU A 553 -11.78 -28.05 -2.08
N TYR A 554 -12.82 -27.31 -2.43
CA TYR A 554 -13.56 -27.46 -3.69
C TYR A 554 -13.28 -26.30 -4.66
N TRP A 555 -12.00 -25.93 -4.77
CA TRP A 555 -11.54 -24.84 -5.64
C TRP A 555 -10.37 -25.31 -6.51
N ARG A 556 -10.36 -24.80 -7.74
CA ARG A 556 -9.28 -25.04 -8.69
C ARG A 556 -8.82 -23.74 -9.35
N TRP A 557 -7.52 -23.64 -9.59
CA TRP A 557 -6.94 -22.53 -10.34
C TRP A 557 -7.19 -22.69 -11.84
N LYS A 558 -7.72 -21.64 -12.48
CA LYS A 558 -7.90 -21.56 -13.92
C LYS A 558 -7.11 -20.37 -14.47
N PRO A 559 -6.01 -20.60 -15.19
CA PRO A 559 -5.31 -19.54 -15.91
C PRO A 559 -6.24 -18.82 -16.89
N ARG A 560 -6.00 -17.54 -17.11
CA ARG A 560 -6.89 -16.67 -17.90
C ARG A 560 -7.00 -17.12 -19.36
N ASP A 561 -5.86 -17.46 -19.96
CA ASP A 561 -5.73 -17.65 -21.41
C ASP A 561 -5.50 -19.11 -21.83
N CYS A 562 -5.52 -20.05 -20.88
CA CYS A 562 -5.41 -21.47 -21.18
C CYS A 562 -6.03 -22.40 -20.13
N GLU A 563 -6.17 -23.66 -20.52
CA GLU A 563 -6.57 -24.73 -19.62
C GLU A 563 -5.36 -25.29 -18.88
N LEU A 564 -5.45 -25.41 -17.56
CA LEU A 564 -4.47 -26.08 -16.72
C LEU A 564 -4.99 -27.47 -16.37
N PRO A 565 -4.44 -28.58 -16.90
CA PRO A 565 -4.89 -29.92 -16.54
C PRO A 565 -4.64 -30.24 -15.05
N ARG A 566 -5.56 -31.01 -14.44
CA ARG A 566 -5.37 -31.57 -13.09
C ARG A 566 -4.16 -32.50 -13.08
N PHE A 567 -3.42 -32.51 -11.98
CA PHE A 567 -2.26 -33.37 -11.78
C PHE A 567 -2.63 -34.84 -12.00
N ASN A 568 -1.85 -35.53 -12.82
CA ASN A 568 -1.99 -36.95 -13.05
C ASN A 568 -0.75 -37.67 -12.53
N ALA A 569 -0.90 -38.31 -11.36
CA ALA A 569 0.19 -38.96 -10.65
C ALA A 569 0.85 -40.09 -11.46
N VAL A 570 0.09 -40.87 -12.23
CA VAL A 570 0.65 -41.93 -13.08
C VAL A 570 1.54 -41.33 -14.17
N LYS A 571 1.02 -40.35 -14.91
CA LYS A 571 1.76 -39.67 -15.97
C LYS A 571 2.99 -38.95 -15.43
N PHE A 572 2.88 -38.32 -14.26
CA PHE A 572 4.01 -37.68 -13.59
C PHE A 572 5.09 -38.70 -13.24
N LEU A 573 4.75 -39.78 -12.52
CA LEU A 573 5.72 -40.80 -12.11
C LEU A 573 6.38 -41.50 -13.30
N ASP A 574 5.63 -41.82 -14.36
CA ASP A 574 6.19 -42.36 -15.60
C ASP A 574 7.21 -41.40 -16.23
N SER A 575 6.92 -40.10 -16.21
CA SER A 575 7.83 -39.05 -16.72
C SER A 575 9.01 -38.78 -15.79
N MET A 576 8.93 -39.17 -14.51
CA MET A 576 9.97 -39.02 -13.49
C MET A 576 10.77 -40.30 -13.22
N ARG A 577 10.59 -41.32 -14.06
CA ARG A 577 11.32 -42.58 -13.92
C ARG A 577 12.84 -42.37 -13.98
N ASN A 578 13.56 -42.95 -13.02
CA ASN A 578 15.01 -42.82 -12.85
C ASN A 578 15.49 -41.38 -12.57
N LYS A 579 14.65 -40.52 -12.00
CA LYS A 579 14.99 -39.12 -11.72
C LYS A 579 15.01 -38.81 -10.22
N HIS A 580 15.70 -37.73 -9.87
CA HIS A 580 15.77 -37.21 -8.51
C HIS A 580 15.33 -35.75 -8.45
N TRP A 581 14.33 -35.47 -7.59
CA TRP A 581 13.85 -34.12 -7.29
C TRP A 581 14.33 -33.62 -5.93
N ALA A 582 14.58 -32.31 -5.83
CA ALA A 582 14.86 -31.62 -4.57
C ALA A 582 13.95 -30.40 -4.37
N PHE A 583 13.40 -30.23 -3.18
CA PHE A 583 12.76 -28.99 -2.73
C PHE A 583 13.67 -28.33 -1.70
N VAL A 584 14.19 -27.14 -2.01
CA VAL A 584 15.18 -26.43 -1.21
C VAL A 584 14.58 -25.12 -0.73
N GLY A 585 14.46 -24.94 0.58
CA GLY A 585 13.91 -23.71 1.13
C GLY A 585 13.49 -23.83 2.59
N ASP A 586 12.33 -23.27 2.90
CA ASP A 586 11.79 -23.14 4.25
C ASP A 586 10.66 -24.15 4.55
N SER A 587 9.82 -23.82 5.54
CA SER A 587 8.73 -24.69 5.98
C SER A 587 7.62 -24.83 4.93
N ILE A 588 7.47 -23.87 4.02
CA ILE A 588 6.50 -23.93 2.92
C ILE A 588 6.97 -24.93 1.86
N SER A 589 8.28 -25.07 1.65
CA SER A 589 8.82 -26.15 0.81
C SER A 589 8.51 -27.54 1.36
N ARG A 590 8.53 -27.72 2.68
CA ARG A 590 8.09 -28.98 3.29
C ARG A 590 6.59 -29.21 3.11
N ASN A 591 5.77 -28.17 3.26
CA ASN A 591 4.33 -28.22 3.06
C ASN A 591 4.00 -28.64 1.60
N HIS A 592 4.73 -28.09 0.62
CA HIS A 592 4.59 -28.46 -0.79
C HIS A 592 5.00 -29.93 -1.05
N VAL A 593 6.10 -30.40 -0.45
CA VAL A 593 6.51 -31.82 -0.56
C VAL A 593 5.48 -32.77 0.03
N GLN A 594 4.87 -32.43 1.17
CA GLN A 594 3.81 -33.25 1.76
C GLN A 594 2.60 -33.37 0.83
N SER A 595 2.17 -32.26 0.23
CA SER A 595 1.11 -32.25 -0.78
C SER A 595 1.44 -33.19 -1.95
N LEU A 596 2.64 -33.04 -2.54
CA LEU A 596 3.07 -33.90 -3.65
C LEU A 596 3.10 -35.38 -3.26
N LEU A 597 3.68 -35.73 -2.10
CA LEU A 597 3.69 -37.11 -1.60
C LEU A 597 2.29 -37.69 -1.41
N CYS A 598 1.33 -36.89 -0.95
CA CYS A 598 -0.07 -37.30 -0.84
C CYS A 598 -0.75 -37.54 -2.17
N ILE A 599 -0.42 -36.77 -3.20
CA ILE A 599 -0.94 -36.99 -4.55
C ILE A 599 -0.32 -38.25 -5.16
N LEU A 600 0.99 -38.45 -4.99
CA LEU A 600 1.71 -39.61 -5.52
C LEU A 600 1.32 -40.93 -4.83
N SER A 601 0.94 -40.89 -3.55
CA SER A 601 0.51 -42.08 -2.79
C SER A 601 -0.72 -42.77 -3.37
N LYS A 602 -1.46 -42.11 -4.26
CA LYS A 602 -2.56 -42.72 -5.04
C LYS A 602 -2.09 -43.77 -6.04
N VAL A 603 -0.81 -43.75 -6.39
CA VAL A 603 -0.19 -44.71 -7.30
C VAL A 603 0.76 -45.63 -6.53
N GLU A 604 1.68 -45.05 -5.76
CA GLU A 604 2.65 -45.79 -4.95
C GLU A 604 3.02 -44.96 -3.71
N ALA A 605 2.95 -45.58 -2.53
CA ALA A 605 3.40 -44.94 -1.30
C ALA A 605 4.93 -44.85 -1.28
N ALA A 606 5.46 -43.65 -1.00
CA ALA A 606 6.89 -43.43 -0.96
C ALA A 606 7.53 -43.97 0.32
N ASN A 607 8.65 -44.66 0.19
CA ASN A 607 9.43 -45.14 1.33
C ASN A 607 10.41 -44.06 1.76
N GLU A 608 10.38 -43.66 3.03
CA GLU A 608 11.42 -42.78 3.56
C GLU A 608 12.74 -43.54 3.68
N VAL A 609 13.76 -43.08 2.96
CA VAL A 609 15.08 -43.73 2.89
C VAL A 609 16.16 -42.94 3.61
N PHE A 610 15.90 -41.68 3.96
CA PHE A 610 16.80 -40.85 4.76
C PHE A 610 16.02 -39.76 5.49
N HIS A 611 16.41 -39.50 6.73
CA HIS A 611 16.11 -38.27 7.45
C HIS A 611 17.31 -37.89 8.32
N GLU A 612 17.54 -36.59 8.48
CA GLU A 612 18.51 -36.11 9.48
C GLU A 612 17.86 -35.96 10.86
N GLU A 613 18.69 -35.74 11.88
CA GLU A 613 18.24 -35.38 13.21
C GLU A 613 17.45 -34.05 13.18
N GLY A 614 16.25 -34.05 13.77
CA GLY A 614 15.32 -32.91 13.69
C GLY A 614 14.47 -32.87 12.41
N PHE A 615 14.57 -33.88 11.52
CA PHE A 615 13.67 -34.10 10.38
C PHE A 615 13.55 -32.93 9.38
N LYS A 616 14.55 -32.03 9.36
CA LYS A 616 14.57 -30.86 8.48
C LYS A 616 14.97 -31.21 7.05
N ASN A 617 15.89 -32.17 6.88
CA ASN A 617 16.23 -32.79 5.61
C ASN A 617 15.69 -34.23 5.55
N ARG A 618 14.99 -34.58 4.47
CA ARG A 618 14.39 -35.92 4.27
C ARG A 618 14.46 -36.36 2.81
N ARG A 619 14.48 -37.67 2.57
CA ARG A 619 14.43 -38.28 1.23
C ARG A 619 13.46 -39.45 1.22
N TRP A 620 12.60 -39.46 0.21
CA TRP A 620 11.69 -40.55 -0.09
C TRP A 620 12.03 -41.18 -1.43
N HIS A 621 11.75 -42.47 -1.56
CA HIS A 621 11.98 -43.26 -2.75
C HIS A 621 10.72 -44.03 -3.15
N LEU A 622 10.39 -43.99 -4.43
CA LEU A 622 9.32 -44.77 -5.05
C LEU A 622 9.96 -45.88 -5.92
N PRO A 623 10.09 -47.11 -5.40
CA PRO A 623 10.86 -48.17 -6.04
C PRO A 623 10.38 -48.53 -7.45
N SER A 624 9.08 -48.55 -7.70
CA SER A 624 8.53 -48.98 -9.00
C SER A 624 8.90 -48.03 -10.15
N TYR A 625 9.26 -46.79 -9.81
CA TYR A 625 9.69 -45.77 -10.76
C TYR A 625 11.18 -45.42 -10.64
N ASN A 626 11.88 -45.98 -9.65
CA ASN A 626 13.23 -45.54 -9.28
C ASN A 626 13.30 -44.01 -9.18
N PHE A 627 12.29 -43.42 -8.56
CA PHE A 627 12.13 -41.98 -8.42
C PHE A 627 12.43 -41.57 -6.97
N SER A 628 13.24 -40.52 -6.79
CA SER A 628 13.59 -40.01 -5.47
C SER A 628 13.16 -38.56 -5.30
N LEU A 629 12.57 -38.26 -4.15
CA LEU A 629 12.14 -36.91 -3.77
C LEU A 629 12.84 -36.52 -2.48
N THR A 630 13.53 -35.38 -2.47
CA THR A 630 14.24 -34.84 -1.31
C THR A 630 13.69 -33.48 -0.93
N VAL A 631 13.60 -33.21 0.37
CA VAL A 631 13.41 -31.86 0.92
C VAL A 631 14.65 -31.46 1.71
N MET A 632 15.10 -30.21 1.51
CA MET A 632 16.29 -29.66 2.12
C MET A 632 15.98 -28.32 2.79
N TRP A 633 16.25 -28.25 4.08
CA TRP A 633 16.12 -27.04 4.87
C TRP A 633 17.28 -26.09 4.59
N SER A 634 16.98 -25.06 3.81
CA SER A 634 17.87 -23.95 3.52
C SER A 634 17.04 -22.67 3.34
N PRO A 635 16.46 -22.12 4.43
CA PRO A 635 15.46 -21.05 4.35
C PRO A 635 16.01 -19.74 3.78
N PHE A 636 17.33 -19.55 3.82
CA PHE A 636 18.02 -18.39 3.24
C PHE A 636 18.70 -18.70 1.90
N LEU A 637 18.78 -19.98 1.50
CA LEU A 637 19.56 -20.51 0.36
C LEU A 637 21.09 -20.29 0.43
N VAL A 638 21.54 -19.27 1.15
CA VAL A 638 22.93 -18.97 1.47
C VAL A 638 23.34 -19.56 2.81
N LYS A 639 24.65 -19.62 3.06
CA LYS A 639 25.21 -20.13 4.31
C LYS A 639 24.72 -19.29 5.48
N ALA A 640 24.08 -19.96 6.45
CA ALA A 640 23.56 -19.36 7.66
C ALA A 640 23.90 -20.20 8.91
N ASN A 641 24.16 -19.56 10.05
CA ASN A 641 24.22 -20.22 11.37
C ASN A 641 22.83 -20.12 12.05
N SER A 642 21.85 -20.83 11.52
CA SER A 642 20.47 -20.79 12.02
C SER A 642 20.25 -21.52 13.37
N GLU A 643 21.30 -21.70 14.17
CA GLU A 643 21.24 -22.38 15.48
C GLU A 643 20.80 -21.43 16.59
N ASP A 644 21.20 -20.15 16.52
CA ASP A 644 20.68 -19.08 17.36
C ASP A 644 19.71 -18.20 16.55
N LEU A 645 18.41 -18.31 16.84
CA LEU A 645 17.38 -17.53 16.17
C LEU A 645 17.42 -16.03 16.53
N ASN A 646 18.19 -15.65 17.56
CA ASN A 646 18.36 -14.27 17.99
C ASN A 646 19.62 -13.60 17.39
N ASP A 647 20.54 -14.38 16.81
CA ASP A 647 21.77 -13.87 16.19
C ASP A 647 22.12 -14.63 14.90
N ILE A 648 21.25 -14.49 13.91
CA ILE A 648 21.45 -15.10 12.60
C ILE A 648 22.58 -14.35 11.89
N ARG A 649 23.61 -15.07 11.49
CA ARG A 649 24.62 -14.64 10.51
C ARG A 649 24.29 -15.24 9.15
N LEU A 650 24.26 -14.39 8.13
CA LEU A 650 24.13 -14.78 6.73
C LEU A 650 25.40 -14.39 5.97
N ASP A 651 26.09 -15.37 5.39
CA ASP A 651 27.20 -15.13 4.46
C ASP A 651 26.60 -14.94 3.04
N LEU A 652 26.37 -13.68 2.63
CA LEU A 652 25.70 -13.32 1.36
C LEU A 652 26.53 -13.64 0.11
N ASP A 653 27.79 -14.04 0.29
CA ASP A 653 28.73 -14.44 -0.75
C ASP A 653 28.95 -15.97 -0.82
N LYS A 654 28.25 -16.75 0.00
CA LYS A 654 28.43 -18.21 0.09
C LYS A 654 27.09 -18.93 0.06
N LEU A 655 26.95 -19.87 -0.88
CA LEU A 655 25.79 -20.75 -0.93
C LEU A 655 25.77 -21.69 0.28
N ASP A 656 24.58 -22.13 0.68
CA ASP A 656 24.45 -23.23 1.64
C ASP A 656 24.92 -24.54 0.99
N LYS A 657 26.02 -25.08 1.53
CA LYS A 657 26.66 -26.31 1.06
C LYS A 657 25.71 -27.51 1.07
N LYS A 658 24.70 -27.52 1.95
CA LYS A 658 23.76 -28.65 2.06
C LYS A 658 23.17 -29.00 0.70
N TRP A 659 22.64 -28.01 -0.02
CA TRP A 659 22.07 -28.21 -1.35
C TRP A 659 23.11 -27.97 -2.45
N ALA A 660 24.02 -27.00 -2.30
CA ALA A 660 24.96 -26.64 -3.36
C ALA A 660 25.91 -27.79 -3.71
N ASP A 661 26.39 -28.55 -2.72
CA ASP A 661 27.29 -29.69 -2.94
C ASP A 661 26.57 -30.87 -3.63
N GLN A 662 25.23 -30.92 -3.56
CA GLN A 662 24.39 -31.96 -4.17
C GLN A 662 23.69 -31.49 -5.46
N TYR A 663 23.87 -30.24 -5.87
CA TYR A 663 23.13 -29.62 -6.98
C TYR A 663 23.13 -30.45 -8.27
N THR A 664 24.30 -30.99 -8.65
CA THR A 664 24.47 -31.77 -9.89
C THR A 664 23.84 -33.16 -9.86
N SER A 665 23.37 -33.62 -8.69
CA SER A 665 22.70 -34.91 -8.52
C SER A 665 21.18 -34.86 -8.71
N PHE A 666 20.59 -33.67 -8.83
CA PHE A 666 19.15 -33.48 -8.97
C PHE A 666 18.75 -33.20 -10.41
N ASP A 667 17.82 -33.95 -10.97
CA ASP A 667 17.24 -33.67 -12.29
C ASP A 667 16.30 -32.47 -12.27
N TYR A 668 15.62 -32.26 -11.14
CA TYR A 668 14.71 -31.15 -10.92
C TYR A 668 14.87 -30.57 -9.53
N MET A 669 14.69 -29.27 -9.40
CA MET A 669 14.75 -28.59 -8.12
C MET A 669 13.69 -27.49 -8.02
N VAL A 670 13.00 -27.40 -6.90
CA VAL A 670 12.16 -26.25 -6.55
C VAL A 670 12.84 -25.48 -5.43
N MET A 671 13.27 -24.26 -5.70
CA MET A 671 13.92 -23.37 -4.75
C MET A 671 12.96 -22.27 -4.29
N SER A 672 13.06 -21.84 -3.03
CA SER A 672 12.30 -20.71 -2.51
C SER A 672 12.99 -20.06 -1.30
N GLY A 673 12.81 -18.76 -1.10
CA GLY A 673 13.30 -18.02 0.06
C GLY A 673 12.30 -16.96 0.54
N GLY A 674 12.79 -15.89 1.18
CA GLY A 674 11.96 -14.72 1.52
C GLY A 674 11.59 -14.65 3.00
N LYS A 675 10.56 -15.38 3.45
CA LYS A 675 9.95 -15.20 4.80
C LYS A 675 10.93 -15.25 5.98
N TRP A 676 12.04 -15.99 5.87
CA TRP A 676 13.06 -16.04 6.91
C TRP A 676 13.98 -14.80 6.97
N PHE A 677 14.09 -14.02 5.88
CA PHE A 677 14.81 -12.75 5.84
C PHE A 677 14.16 -11.64 6.67
N LEU A 678 12.93 -11.83 7.13
CA LEU A 678 12.28 -10.94 8.10
C LEU A 678 12.94 -10.98 9.48
N ARG A 679 13.71 -12.03 9.79
CA ARG A 679 14.41 -12.17 11.06
C ARG A 679 15.65 -11.29 11.12
N ALA A 680 15.89 -10.73 12.30
CA ALA A 680 17.14 -10.04 12.62
C ALA A 680 18.35 -10.87 12.18
N ALA A 681 19.24 -10.27 11.40
CA ALA A 681 20.38 -10.97 10.85
C ALA A 681 21.60 -10.06 10.66
N THR A 682 22.80 -10.57 10.90
CA THR A 682 24.07 -9.91 10.57
C THR A 682 24.59 -10.45 9.24
N TYR A 683 24.91 -9.55 8.31
CA TYR A 683 25.33 -9.91 6.96
C TYR A 683 26.85 -9.88 6.82
N TYR A 684 27.38 -10.92 6.18
CA TYR A 684 28.80 -11.11 5.95
C TYR A 684 29.09 -11.28 4.45
N GLU A 685 30.22 -10.70 4.03
CA GLU A 685 30.87 -11.00 2.75
C GLU A 685 32.37 -11.14 3.00
N ASN A 686 33.02 -12.13 2.40
CA ASN A 686 34.45 -12.44 2.60
C ASN A 686 34.84 -12.59 4.09
N ASN A 687 33.92 -13.09 4.92
CA ASN A 687 34.05 -13.17 6.39
C ASN A 687 34.16 -11.80 7.11
N THR A 688 33.80 -10.71 6.45
CA THR A 688 33.70 -9.36 7.05
C THR A 688 32.23 -8.96 7.16
N ILE A 689 31.87 -8.24 8.23
CA ILE A 689 30.51 -7.73 8.41
C ILE A 689 30.30 -6.58 7.43
N VAL A 690 29.25 -6.68 6.62
CA VAL A 690 28.85 -5.62 5.67
C VAL A 690 27.65 -4.83 6.15
N GLY A 691 26.90 -5.37 7.11
CA GLY A 691 25.77 -4.71 7.75
C GLY A 691 24.88 -5.71 8.47
N CYS A 692 23.63 -5.34 8.74
CA CYS A 692 22.63 -6.19 9.37
C CYS A 692 21.22 -5.92 8.83
N HIS A 693 20.25 -6.73 9.21
CA HIS A 693 18.83 -6.39 9.21
C HIS A 693 18.34 -6.40 10.65
N TYR A 694 17.71 -5.31 11.10
CA TYR A 694 17.12 -5.15 12.42
C TYR A 694 18.06 -5.60 13.55
N CYS A 695 19.14 -4.85 13.77
CA CYS A 695 20.12 -5.13 14.82
C CYS A 695 20.18 -4.05 15.92
N PRO A 696 19.11 -3.90 16.73
CA PRO A 696 19.05 -2.86 17.74
C PRO A 696 20.20 -2.99 18.75
N GLY A 697 20.82 -1.87 19.09
CA GLY A 697 21.93 -1.81 20.05
C GLY A 697 23.26 -2.35 19.55
N LYS A 698 23.37 -2.81 18.30
CA LYS A 698 24.65 -3.15 17.67
C LYS A 698 25.18 -1.93 16.91
N ASN A 699 26.49 -1.64 17.03
CA ASN A 699 27.14 -0.61 16.22
C ASN A 699 27.46 -1.15 14.81
N LEU A 700 26.43 -1.58 14.09
CA LEU A 700 26.50 -2.12 12.73
C LEU A 700 25.61 -1.28 11.82
N THR A 701 26.02 -1.14 10.57
CA THR A 701 25.22 -0.46 9.55
C THR A 701 23.98 -1.31 9.25
N GLU A 702 22.79 -0.73 9.39
CA GLU A 702 21.55 -1.32 8.88
C GLU A 702 21.72 -1.48 7.36
N TYR A 703 21.43 -2.65 6.84
CA TYR A 703 21.61 -2.99 5.43
C TYR A 703 20.25 -3.23 4.78
N GLY A 704 19.19 -3.49 5.55
CA GLY A 704 17.85 -3.75 5.05
C GLY A 704 17.65 -5.19 4.60
N LEU A 705 16.46 -5.72 4.89
CA LEU A 705 16.06 -7.08 4.51
C LEU A 705 16.06 -7.30 2.99
N ASP A 706 15.69 -6.28 2.23
CA ASP A 706 15.57 -6.30 0.77
C ASP A 706 16.94 -6.48 0.12
N ASN A 707 17.97 -5.81 0.63
CA ASN A 707 19.35 -5.98 0.19
C ASN A 707 19.90 -7.36 0.48
N GLY A 708 19.69 -7.85 1.70
CA GLY A 708 20.10 -9.19 2.08
C GLY A 708 19.49 -10.25 1.17
N TYR A 709 18.18 -10.14 0.91
CA TYR A 709 17.46 -11.08 0.06
C TYR A 709 17.85 -10.98 -1.41
N ARG A 710 17.98 -9.75 -1.95
CA ARG A 710 18.41 -9.50 -3.33
C ARG A 710 19.79 -10.07 -3.61
N LYS A 711 20.75 -9.90 -2.69
CA LYS A 711 22.09 -10.49 -2.82
C LYS A 711 22.06 -12.01 -2.79
N ALA A 712 21.32 -12.59 -1.85
CA ALA A 712 21.17 -14.05 -1.76
C ALA A 712 20.56 -14.63 -3.05
N LEU A 713 19.48 -14.02 -3.56
CA LEU A 713 18.83 -14.46 -4.79
C LEU A 713 19.77 -14.33 -5.98
N LYS A 714 20.47 -13.20 -6.11
CA LYS A 714 21.47 -13.01 -7.17
C LYS A 714 22.56 -14.07 -7.15
N LEU A 715 23.10 -14.40 -5.96
CA LEU A 715 24.13 -15.44 -5.83
C LEU A 715 23.60 -16.80 -6.28
N VAL A 716 22.37 -17.15 -5.90
CA VAL A 716 21.71 -18.40 -6.31
C VAL A 716 21.49 -18.43 -7.82
N THR A 717 20.94 -17.37 -8.42
CA THR A 717 20.71 -17.32 -9.87
C THR A 717 22.00 -17.37 -10.66
N ASP A 718 23.04 -16.64 -10.22
CA ASP A 718 24.37 -16.66 -10.86
C ASP A 718 24.99 -18.05 -10.79
N PHE A 719 24.86 -18.76 -9.67
CA PHE A 719 25.34 -20.13 -9.53
C PHE A 719 24.66 -21.09 -10.50
N VAL A 720 23.32 -21.06 -10.54
CA VAL A 720 22.53 -21.92 -11.44
C VAL A 720 22.90 -21.66 -12.90
N LEU A 721 23.00 -20.38 -13.29
CA LEU A 721 23.30 -19.99 -14.66
C LEU A 721 24.72 -20.31 -15.09
N ASN A 722 25.69 -20.26 -14.19
CA ASN A 722 27.09 -20.55 -14.50
C ASN A 722 27.44 -22.03 -14.37
N SER A 723 26.52 -22.85 -13.88
CA SER A 723 26.71 -24.30 -13.83
C SER A 723 26.50 -24.95 -15.19
N ASN A 724 27.25 -26.04 -15.45
CA ASN A 724 27.06 -26.90 -16.62
C ASN A 724 25.98 -27.98 -16.40
N HIS A 725 25.32 -27.97 -15.24
CA HIS A 725 24.27 -28.92 -14.92
C HIS A 725 23.02 -28.72 -15.79
N SER A 726 22.42 -29.82 -16.24
CA SER A 726 21.28 -29.81 -17.16
C SER A 726 19.89 -29.88 -16.50
N GLY A 727 19.85 -30.05 -15.17
CA GLY A 727 18.58 -30.15 -14.42
C GLY A 727 17.76 -28.87 -14.46
N ILE A 728 16.44 -28.99 -14.27
CA ILE A 728 15.51 -27.85 -14.27
C ILE A 728 15.29 -27.34 -12.85
N VAL A 729 15.48 -26.06 -12.65
CA VAL A 729 15.28 -25.31 -11.41
C VAL A 729 14.06 -24.41 -11.56
N LEU A 730 13.06 -24.62 -10.72
CA LEU A 730 11.92 -23.72 -10.56
C LEU A 730 12.17 -22.86 -9.32
N TYR A 731 12.19 -21.54 -9.45
CA TYR A 731 12.20 -20.65 -8.31
C TYR A 731 10.77 -20.25 -7.95
N ARG A 732 10.25 -20.76 -6.83
CA ARG A 732 8.91 -20.43 -6.32
C ARG A 732 8.95 -19.06 -5.67
N THR A 733 8.08 -18.16 -6.11
CA THR A 733 7.93 -16.82 -5.51
C THR A 733 7.36 -16.86 -4.09
N THR A 734 7.38 -15.71 -3.42
CA THR A 734 6.92 -15.51 -2.06
C THR A 734 5.46 -15.95 -1.90
N THR A 735 5.18 -16.67 -0.80
CA THR A 735 3.80 -17.02 -0.44
C THR A 735 3.27 -15.94 0.50
N PRO A 736 2.09 -15.37 0.24
CA PRO A 736 1.48 -14.42 1.16
C PRO A 736 1.00 -15.12 2.43
N ASP A 737 1.02 -14.39 3.54
CA ASP A 737 0.26 -14.72 4.74
C ASP A 737 -1.03 -13.89 4.80
N HIS A 738 -2.04 -14.39 5.51
CA HIS A 738 -3.36 -13.76 5.57
C HIS A 738 -3.78 -13.42 7.00
N PHE A 739 -2.87 -12.81 7.77
CA PHE A 739 -3.23 -12.32 9.09
C PHE A 739 -4.16 -11.11 9.02
N GLU A 740 -5.26 -11.19 9.74
CA GLU A 740 -6.24 -10.13 9.96
C GLU A 740 -6.31 -9.80 11.45
N ASN A 741 -6.66 -8.55 11.79
CA ASN A 741 -6.83 -8.11 13.18
C ASN A 741 -5.59 -8.29 14.07
N GLY A 742 -4.39 -8.28 13.50
CA GLY A 742 -3.12 -8.44 14.20
C GLY A 742 -2.10 -9.19 13.34
N TYR A 743 -0.92 -9.45 13.90
CA TYR A 743 0.14 -10.25 13.30
C TYR A 743 0.24 -11.62 13.97
N TRP A 744 1.13 -12.44 13.45
CA TRP A 744 1.44 -13.78 13.97
C TRP A 744 1.75 -13.83 15.49
N ASN A 745 2.27 -12.74 16.07
CA ASN A 745 2.62 -12.64 17.49
C ASN A 745 1.72 -11.71 18.32
N THR A 746 0.74 -11.06 17.71
CA THR A 746 -0.14 -10.08 18.39
C THR A 746 -1.61 -10.47 18.37
N GLY A 747 -1.91 -11.73 18.05
CA GLY A 747 -3.27 -12.29 18.09
C GLY A 747 -4.02 -12.23 16.76
N GLY A 748 -3.32 -12.01 15.64
CA GLY A 748 -3.94 -12.04 14.31
C GLY A 748 -4.60 -13.38 13.99
N THR A 749 -5.66 -13.33 13.17
CA THR A 749 -6.48 -14.49 12.76
C THR A 749 -6.58 -14.58 11.23
N CYS A 750 -7.12 -15.68 10.71
CA CYS A 750 -7.37 -15.91 9.28
C CYS A 750 -8.66 -16.70 9.13
N ASP A 751 -9.77 -16.07 9.51
CA ASP A 751 -11.06 -16.74 9.69
C ASP A 751 -11.90 -16.84 8.41
N ARG A 752 -11.37 -16.37 7.28
CA ARG A 752 -12.06 -16.43 5.99
C ARG A 752 -12.26 -17.88 5.56
N THR A 753 -13.39 -18.13 4.91
CA THR A 753 -13.83 -19.48 4.51
C THR A 753 -14.04 -19.63 2.99
N ALA A 754 -13.76 -18.56 2.24
CA ALA A 754 -13.83 -18.53 0.78
C ALA A 754 -12.64 -17.73 0.19
N PRO A 755 -12.26 -18.02 -1.07
CA PRO A 755 -11.27 -17.25 -1.81
C PRO A 755 -11.68 -15.78 -1.99
N TYR A 756 -10.68 -14.92 -2.18
CA TYR A 756 -10.89 -13.61 -2.78
C TYR A 756 -11.08 -13.72 -4.30
N LYS A 757 -11.81 -12.77 -4.87
CA LYS A 757 -11.75 -12.49 -6.31
C LYS A 757 -10.57 -11.58 -6.63
N GLU A 758 -10.17 -11.58 -7.90
CA GLU A 758 -9.17 -10.64 -8.41
C GLU A 758 -9.57 -9.20 -8.05
N GLY A 759 -8.65 -8.46 -7.43
CA GLY A 759 -8.85 -7.08 -6.98
C GLY A 759 -9.54 -6.90 -5.62
N GLU A 760 -9.98 -7.96 -4.93
CA GLU A 760 -10.56 -7.85 -3.58
C GLU A 760 -9.51 -7.78 -2.46
N THR A 761 -8.23 -8.04 -2.79
CA THR A 761 -7.12 -8.01 -1.84
C THR A 761 -5.83 -7.59 -2.54
N HIS A 762 -4.79 -7.29 -1.76
CA HIS A 762 -3.47 -6.86 -2.21
C HIS A 762 -2.39 -7.42 -1.30
N LEU A 763 -1.16 -7.48 -1.80
CA LEU A 763 0.01 -7.84 -0.98
C LEU A 763 0.28 -6.76 0.06
N ASN A 764 0.68 -7.17 1.26
CA ASN A 764 1.17 -6.22 2.27
C ASN A 764 2.57 -5.69 1.90
N ASP A 765 3.02 -4.62 2.57
CA ASP A 765 4.29 -3.94 2.25
C ASP A 765 5.50 -4.89 2.19
N LEU A 766 5.60 -5.83 3.14
CA LEU A 766 6.69 -6.79 3.20
C LEU A 766 6.63 -7.79 2.03
N GLU A 767 5.43 -8.23 1.66
CA GLU A 767 5.21 -9.12 0.54
C GLU A 767 5.47 -8.44 -0.81
N VAL A 768 5.11 -7.16 -0.93
CA VAL A 768 5.46 -6.33 -2.09
C VAL A 768 6.98 -6.26 -2.24
N ILE A 769 7.74 -6.06 -1.14
CA ILE A 769 9.20 -6.04 -1.18
C ILE A 769 9.75 -7.38 -1.69
N PHE A 770 9.35 -8.51 -1.10
CA PHE A 770 9.84 -9.83 -1.52
C PHE A 770 9.48 -10.14 -2.98
N ASN A 771 8.21 -9.96 -3.36
CA ASN A 771 7.74 -10.22 -4.71
C ASN A 771 8.48 -9.34 -5.74
N ASN A 772 8.71 -8.06 -5.42
CA ASN A 772 9.46 -7.17 -6.31
C ASN A 772 10.92 -7.62 -6.48
N VAL A 773 11.61 -8.03 -5.41
CA VAL A 773 12.98 -8.56 -5.50
C VAL A 773 13.04 -9.80 -6.38
N GLU A 774 12.08 -10.72 -6.23
CA GLU A 774 11.98 -11.94 -7.03
C GLU A 774 11.72 -11.64 -8.51
N LEU A 775 10.70 -10.83 -8.80
CA LEU A 775 10.32 -10.48 -10.17
C LEU A 775 11.41 -9.66 -10.87
N GLU A 776 12.06 -8.73 -10.16
CA GLU A 776 13.16 -7.94 -10.69
C GLU A 776 14.36 -8.83 -11.05
N ALA A 777 14.72 -9.78 -10.18
CA ALA A 777 15.80 -10.71 -10.47
C ALA A 777 15.54 -11.46 -11.79
N PHE A 778 14.32 -11.97 -11.99
CA PHE A 778 13.99 -12.70 -13.22
C PHE A 778 13.85 -11.78 -14.45
N LYS A 779 13.34 -10.55 -14.30
CA LYS A 779 13.35 -9.55 -15.38
C LYS A 779 14.76 -9.20 -15.83
N ASP A 780 15.69 -9.03 -14.89
CA ASP A 780 17.09 -8.76 -15.20
C ASP A 780 17.73 -9.93 -15.95
N LEU A 781 17.43 -11.17 -15.54
CA LEU A 781 17.87 -12.37 -16.26
C LEU A 781 17.33 -12.38 -17.69
N GLU A 782 16.05 -12.12 -17.90
CA GLU A 782 15.44 -12.04 -19.23
C GLU A 782 16.11 -10.97 -20.10
N ALA A 783 16.44 -9.81 -19.53
CA ALA A 783 17.13 -8.72 -20.23
C ALA A 783 18.55 -9.09 -20.69
N THR A 784 19.20 -10.08 -20.07
CA THR A 784 20.49 -10.61 -20.54
C THR A 784 20.37 -11.52 -21.77
N GLY A 785 19.14 -11.84 -22.21
CA GLY A 785 18.89 -12.82 -23.27
C GLY A 785 19.07 -14.27 -22.82
N TYR A 786 19.10 -14.53 -21.50
CA TYR A 786 19.12 -15.90 -20.95
C TYR A 786 17.83 -16.69 -21.26
N SER A 787 16.77 -16.00 -21.71
CA SER A 787 15.61 -16.63 -22.33
C SER A 787 15.97 -17.50 -23.56
N GLY A 788 17.19 -17.39 -24.10
CA GLY A 788 17.82 -18.37 -24.99
C GLY A 788 19.00 -19.16 -24.35
N LYS A 789 19.41 -20.27 -24.99
CA LYS A 789 20.59 -21.14 -24.67
C LYS A 789 20.81 -21.69 -23.24
N ARG A 790 20.14 -21.22 -22.16
CA ARG A 790 20.25 -21.79 -20.79
C ARG A 790 18.88 -21.96 -20.13
N LYS A 791 18.11 -22.97 -20.58
CA LYS A 791 16.70 -23.24 -20.22
C LYS A 791 16.41 -23.79 -18.81
N ASN A 792 17.39 -23.73 -17.91
CA ASN A 792 17.40 -24.58 -16.73
C ASN A 792 16.92 -23.88 -15.47
N LEU A 793 16.69 -22.57 -15.50
CA LEU A 793 16.05 -21.84 -14.41
C LEU A 793 14.72 -21.31 -14.95
N LYS A 794 13.63 -21.39 -14.18
CA LYS A 794 12.32 -20.84 -14.54
C LYS A 794 11.69 -20.20 -13.31
N LEU A 795 10.99 -19.08 -13.50
CA LEU A 795 10.18 -18.48 -12.46
C LEU A 795 8.91 -19.31 -12.27
N PHE A 796 8.65 -19.77 -11.06
CA PHE A 796 7.41 -20.42 -10.66
C PHE A 796 6.61 -19.43 -9.82
N ASN A 797 5.90 -18.53 -10.51
CA ASN A 797 5.14 -17.46 -9.88
C ASN A 797 3.82 -17.99 -9.32
N ILE A 798 3.73 -18.04 -7.98
CA ILE A 798 2.54 -18.50 -7.24
C ILE A 798 1.93 -17.41 -6.35
N THR A 799 2.49 -16.20 -6.36
CA THR A 799 2.16 -15.18 -5.37
C THR A 799 0.71 -14.73 -5.50
N GLU A 800 0.27 -14.39 -6.70
CA GLU A 800 -1.09 -13.91 -6.97
C GLU A 800 -2.15 -15.00 -6.69
N LEU A 801 -1.98 -16.20 -7.25
CA LEU A 801 -2.95 -17.28 -7.02
C LEU A 801 -3.02 -17.70 -5.55
N SER A 802 -1.95 -17.55 -4.78
CA SER A 802 -1.95 -17.86 -3.35
C SER A 802 -2.54 -16.71 -2.51
N LEU A 803 -2.35 -15.45 -2.92
CA LEU A 803 -2.97 -14.27 -2.30
C LEU A 803 -4.50 -14.35 -2.32
N LEU A 804 -5.07 -15.00 -3.33
CA LEU A 804 -6.51 -15.14 -3.43
C LEU A 804 -7.08 -16.25 -2.53
N ARG A 805 -6.27 -16.91 -1.69
CA ARG A 805 -6.66 -18.10 -0.90
C ARG A 805 -6.54 -17.94 0.62
N PRO A 806 -7.10 -16.87 1.22
CA PRO A 806 -7.07 -16.71 2.69
C PRO A 806 -7.78 -17.87 3.42
N ASP A 807 -8.70 -18.55 2.74
CA ASP A 807 -9.46 -19.71 3.23
C ASP A 807 -8.62 -20.97 3.42
N GLY A 808 -7.41 -21.02 2.86
CA GLY A 808 -6.58 -22.21 2.82
C GLY A 808 -5.72 -22.51 4.04
N HIS A 809 -5.66 -21.60 5.01
CA HIS A 809 -4.72 -21.67 6.12
C HIS A 809 -5.23 -22.54 7.29
N PRO A 810 -4.35 -23.17 8.09
CA PRO A 810 -4.76 -23.89 9.29
C PRO A 810 -5.44 -22.99 10.33
N GLY A 811 -4.99 -21.74 10.48
CA GLY A 811 -5.47 -20.84 11.52
C GLY A 811 -5.34 -21.48 12.90
N ALA A 812 -6.43 -21.51 13.66
CA ALA A 812 -6.49 -22.19 14.95
C ALA A 812 -6.38 -23.72 14.81
N TYR A 813 -6.81 -24.28 13.67
CA TYR A 813 -6.85 -25.71 13.39
C TYR A 813 -5.49 -26.31 13.02
N ARG A 814 -4.40 -25.62 13.37
CA ARG A 814 -3.04 -26.19 13.49
C ARG A 814 -2.89 -27.13 14.70
N ARG A 815 -3.87 -27.17 15.61
CA ARG A 815 -3.92 -28.06 16.78
C ARG A 815 -5.19 -28.88 16.77
N PHE A 816 -5.14 -30.05 17.39
CA PHE A 816 -6.29 -30.94 17.50
C PHE A 816 -7.42 -30.33 18.35
N HIS A 817 -8.57 -30.05 17.71
CA HIS A 817 -9.78 -29.49 18.32
C HIS A 817 -9.52 -28.25 19.21
N PRO A 818 -9.02 -27.14 18.62
CA PRO A 818 -8.58 -25.97 19.38
C PRO A 818 -9.72 -25.29 20.13
N LEU A 819 -10.96 -25.45 19.65
CA LEU A 819 -12.17 -24.85 20.24
C LEU A 819 -12.86 -25.75 21.30
N ALA A 820 -12.30 -26.92 21.63
CA ALA A 820 -12.90 -27.88 22.56
C ALA A 820 -12.42 -27.72 24.02
N LYS A 821 -11.37 -26.93 24.28
CA LYS A 821 -10.88 -26.59 25.63
C LYS A 821 -10.98 -25.06 25.84
N ASP A 822 -11.02 -24.62 27.10
CA ASP A 822 -11.34 -23.27 27.59
C ASP A 822 -11.12 -22.10 26.60
N LYS A 823 -12.12 -21.22 26.48
CA LYS A 823 -12.12 -19.99 25.64
C LYS A 823 -11.02 -18.96 26.00
N ASN A 824 -10.18 -19.25 27.00
CA ASN A 824 -9.15 -18.35 27.53
C ASN A 824 -7.72 -18.65 27.05
N THR A 825 -7.49 -19.68 26.23
CA THR A 825 -6.17 -19.91 25.61
C THR A 825 -6.11 -19.28 24.22
N THR A 826 -5.62 -18.05 24.12
CA THR A 826 -5.25 -17.38 22.86
C THR A 826 -3.90 -17.92 22.36
N GLU A 827 -3.92 -19.12 21.81
CA GLU A 827 -2.75 -19.69 21.12
C GLU A 827 -2.60 -19.08 19.71
N PRO A 828 -1.37 -18.89 19.20
CA PRO A 828 -1.16 -18.20 17.92
C PRO A 828 -1.68 -18.99 16.71
N ASN A 829 -2.51 -18.32 15.89
CA ASN A 829 -2.98 -18.85 14.61
C ASN A 829 -1.83 -19.06 13.62
N ASP A 830 -1.96 -20.07 12.76
CA ASP A 830 -1.07 -20.24 11.61
C ASP A 830 -1.76 -19.78 10.33
N CYS A 831 -1.47 -18.54 9.93
CA CYS A 831 -1.98 -17.92 8.70
C CYS A 831 -0.91 -17.84 7.60
N LEU A 832 0.12 -18.69 7.69
CA LEU A 832 1.25 -18.73 6.77
C LEU A 832 1.33 -20.08 6.03
N HIS A 833 1.20 -21.20 6.75
CA HIS A 833 1.21 -22.55 6.14
C HIS A 833 -0.17 -22.91 5.56
N TRP A 834 -0.25 -23.99 4.80
CA TRP A 834 -1.46 -24.41 4.10
C TRP A 834 -2.00 -25.72 4.66
N CYS A 835 -3.33 -25.79 4.79
CA CYS A 835 -4.02 -27.04 5.06
C CYS A 835 -3.73 -28.09 3.97
N LEU A 836 -3.70 -29.36 4.37
CA LEU A 836 -3.61 -30.50 3.45
C LEU A 836 -4.77 -31.48 3.69
N PRO A 837 -5.52 -31.88 2.64
CA PRO A 837 -5.55 -31.27 1.30
C PRO A 837 -5.95 -29.78 1.34
N GLY A 838 -5.60 -29.02 0.31
CA GLY A 838 -5.83 -27.56 0.29
C GLY A 838 -5.25 -26.84 -0.94
N PRO A 839 -5.12 -25.49 -0.89
CA PRO A 839 -4.73 -24.70 -2.08
C PRO A 839 -3.38 -25.09 -2.67
N ILE A 840 -2.42 -25.44 -1.80
CA ILE A 840 -1.08 -25.87 -2.17
C ILE A 840 -1.07 -27.11 -3.09
N ASP A 841 -2.16 -27.89 -3.13
CA ASP A 841 -2.29 -29.00 -4.07
C ASP A 841 -2.30 -28.52 -5.53
N ASN A 842 -2.87 -27.35 -5.80
CA ASN A 842 -2.94 -26.75 -7.13
C ASN A 842 -1.56 -26.24 -7.58
N TRP A 843 -0.61 -25.99 -6.67
CA TRP A 843 0.76 -25.68 -7.06
C TRP A 843 1.40 -26.84 -7.83
N ASN A 844 1.01 -28.09 -7.51
CA ASN A 844 1.49 -29.26 -8.25
C ASN A 844 0.94 -29.32 -9.67
N ASP A 845 -0.30 -28.84 -9.92
CA ASP A 845 -0.85 -28.73 -11.27
C ASP A 845 0.05 -27.84 -12.14
N LEU A 846 0.44 -26.67 -11.61
CA LEU A 846 1.35 -25.74 -12.29
C LEU A 846 2.73 -26.37 -12.49
N VAL A 847 3.30 -27.02 -11.46
CA VAL A 847 4.61 -27.70 -11.56
C VAL A 847 4.59 -28.76 -12.65
N MET A 848 3.53 -29.57 -12.72
CA MET A 848 3.40 -30.61 -13.75
C MET A 848 3.36 -30.01 -15.16
N GLU A 849 2.59 -28.93 -15.36
CA GLU A 849 2.50 -28.26 -16.65
C GLU A 849 3.84 -27.61 -17.05
N MET A 850 4.50 -26.89 -16.13
CA MET A 850 5.79 -26.24 -16.37
C MET A 850 6.92 -27.22 -16.69
N VAL A 851 6.84 -28.45 -16.17
CA VAL A 851 7.87 -29.49 -16.33
C VAL A 851 7.60 -30.41 -17.52
N LEU A 852 6.34 -30.77 -17.78
CA LEU A 852 6.00 -31.75 -18.82
C LEU A 852 5.60 -31.12 -20.15
N SER A 853 5.12 -29.88 -20.15
CA SER A 853 4.61 -29.19 -21.35
C SER A 853 5.48 -27.99 -21.78
N GLY A 854 6.39 -27.52 -20.92
CA GLY A 854 7.20 -26.31 -21.14
C GLY A 854 8.66 -26.50 -21.56
#